data_AF-A0A353S846-F1
#
_entry.id   AF-A0A353S846-F1
#
_cell.length_a   1.000
_cell.length_b   1.000
_cell.length_c   1.000
_cell.angle_alpha   90.00
_cell.angle_beta   90.00
_cell.angle_gamma   90.00
#
_symmetry.space_group_name_H-M   'P 1'
#
loop_
_entity.id
_entity.type
_entity.pdbx_description
1 polymer ?
#
loop_
_entity_poly.entity_id
_entity_poly.type
_entity_poly.pdbx_seq_one_letter_code
_entity_poly.pdbx_strand_id
1 'polypeptide(L)'
;MFIPPSYTKEQALHDIGTGIIIALISIPISMGYASVAGLPAVYGLYGSLLPPALFALCTTSPRFVFGVDAAPAALTGGMLASLGIAAGSTGAEQMVPLITLLTSFWLLLCFLLRADRVLKFISEPVMGGFITGIGLTIICMQVPKLFGGGAGTGEFLELSMHIATEAREKFHLLSFALGIATIGLLLAGKKICPRLPLQPLLMLAGMAATYFLRLSERGVQTLPPVAPGLPRLFLPDIRLLGGQTKGLVLPSLSIAVVILSETLLATSSTARKHGDKLRPRQEIAAYALCNLAAAVSGTCPVNGSVSRSSMAGQFGVHSQVMSLAAAALMVLILLFRTPLIVYLPVPVLTGIVIAALIGTLEFPLARKLHSVDRTEFLIFMAAMLAVLLLGTIYGVITGVLLSAITFIIRQASPAVDFLGIVPGMQGFYSLTRKSSAAVPVKGVIIYRFSGPLFYANIGSFCHDIESAICPDTKTVIADASGIGSIDATATEQLLTLYRTLSAQGLRFYIAGHVSSVNDQLRAFGAQELVHRRAVRARIASALEDTGLTFPYPADENYISKEKKYNTQLAEFEWAFGTEAESIMQKLALAVANDIAASGELDMERIRKMEKEYSDGYWNDVAEDEFLDILAFQIDVLRAEGKIPDTHKAHHIEQKINELHIQLEEKLLARSTEAIQQIVHHRYMLDQQLKSRFPRLSSALELERERYFDQLLMQNSPLAKKIAELIALEEEDQHAAEHDATP
;
A
#
# COMPACT_ATOMS: atom_id res chain seq x y z
N MET A 1 -13.99 24.09 -13.86
CA MET A 1 -13.06 24.54 -12.81
C MET A 1 -13.50 23.97 -11.47
N PHE A 2 -12.75 23.00 -10.93
CA PHE A 2 -13.04 22.43 -9.62
C PHE A 2 -12.38 23.29 -8.53
N ILE A 3 -13.11 24.31 -8.08
CA ILE A 3 -12.80 25.02 -6.86
C ILE A 3 -13.61 24.35 -5.74
N PRO A 4 -13.00 23.93 -4.62
CA PRO A 4 -13.74 23.39 -3.49
C PRO A 4 -14.82 24.38 -3.01
N PRO A 5 -16.02 23.93 -2.59
CA PRO A 5 -17.05 24.84 -2.07
C PRO A 5 -16.60 25.62 -0.82
N SER A 6 -15.57 25.14 -0.11
CA SER A 6 -14.93 25.78 1.04
C SER A 6 -13.67 26.59 0.69
N TYR A 7 -13.45 26.92 -0.59
CA TYR A 7 -12.23 27.61 -1.03
C TYR A 7 -12.17 29.05 -0.54
N THR A 8 -11.11 29.39 0.21
CA THR A 8 -10.95 30.70 0.84
C THR A 8 -10.09 31.64 0.00
N LYS A 9 -10.18 32.95 0.28
CA LYS A 9 -9.30 33.96 -0.34
C LYS A 9 -7.82 33.73 -0.01
N GLU A 10 -7.52 33.23 1.19
CA GLU A 10 -6.16 32.90 1.60
C GLU A 10 -5.57 31.76 0.77
N GLN A 11 -6.37 30.72 0.50
CA GLN A 11 -5.97 29.62 -0.39
C GLN A 11 -5.75 30.10 -1.83
N ALA A 12 -6.55 31.07 -2.30
CA ALA A 12 -6.34 31.68 -3.61
C ALA A 12 -5.01 32.44 -3.69
N LEU A 13 -4.66 33.25 -2.69
CA LEU A 13 -3.37 33.95 -2.65
C LEU A 13 -2.20 32.96 -2.58
N HIS A 14 -2.36 31.88 -1.82
CA HIS A 14 -1.38 30.82 -1.72
C HIS A 14 -1.17 30.09 -3.05
N ASP A 15 -2.26 29.67 -3.72
CA ASP A 15 -2.21 29.00 -5.02
C ASP A 15 -1.62 29.92 -6.11
N ILE A 16 -1.89 31.23 -6.07
CA ILE A 16 -1.26 32.22 -6.97
C ILE A 16 0.25 32.26 -6.73
N GLY A 17 0.69 32.35 -5.47
CA GLY A 17 2.10 32.30 -5.09
C GLY A 17 2.78 31.04 -5.60
N THR A 18 2.15 29.87 -5.39
CA THR A 18 2.64 28.59 -5.90
C THR A 18 2.68 28.58 -7.43
N GLY A 19 1.67 29.12 -8.11
CA GLY A 19 1.64 29.26 -9.57
C GLY A 19 2.81 30.08 -10.13
N ILE A 20 3.17 31.19 -9.47
CA ILE A 20 4.34 32.00 -9.82
C ILE A 20 5.62 31.17 -9.73
N ILE A 21 5.79 30.42 -8.64
CA ILE A 21 6.94 29.55 -8.43
C ILE A 21 7.02 28.47 -9.52
N ILE A 22 5.89 27.81 -9.81
CA ILE A 22 5.79 26.77 -10.84
C ILE A 22 6.08 27.32 -12.23
N ALA A 23 5.61 28.52 -12.57
CA ALA A 23 5.96 29.16 -13.83
C ALA A 23 7.47 29.40 -13.93
N LEU A 24 8.08 30.04 -12.93
CA LEU A 24 9.52 30.31 -12.91
C LEU A 24 10.36 29.05 -13.14
N ILE A 25 10.02 27.95 -12.47
CA ILE A 25 10.69 26.65 -12.65
C ILE A 25 10.39 26.02 -14.02
N SER A 26 9.20 26.25 -14.57
CA SER A 26 8.79 25.68 -15.87
C SER A 26 9.53 26.29 -17.05
N ILE A 27 10.06 27.52 -16.95
CA ILE A 27 10.79 28.21 -18.03
C ILE A 27 11.92 27.33 -18.60
N PRO A 28 12.98 27.00 -17.82
CA PRO A 28 14.11 26.25 -18.33
C PRO A 28 13.78 24.83 -18.74
N ILE A 29 12.88 24.18 -17.99
CA ILE A 29 12.48 22.79 -18.22
C ILE A 29 11.79 22.69 -19.57
N SER A 30 10.77 23.53 -19.80
CA SER A 30 9.97 23.49 -21.01
C SER A 30 10.79 23.91 -22.23
N MET A 31 11.69 24.91 -22.09
CA MET A 31 12.62 25.31 -23.15
C MET A 31 13.54 24.16 -23.57
N GLY A 32 14.12 23.44 -22.61
CA GLY A 32 14.97 22.30 -22.89
C GLY A 32 14.23 21.18 -23.61
N TYR A 33 13.00 20.87 -23.20
CA TYR A 33 12.20 19.83 -23.84
C TYR A 33 11.68 20.21 -25.22
N ALA A 34 11.37 21.48 -25.47
CA ALA A 34 11.08 21.94 -26.83
C ALA A 34 12.27 21.69 -27.77
N SER A 35 13.50 21.99 -27.31
CA SER A 35 14.72 21.67 -28.06
C SER A 35 14.90 20.17 -28.31
N VAL A 36 14.61 19.32 -27.32
CA VAL A 36 14.65 17.86 -27.47
C VAL A 36 13.61 17.38 -28.50
N ALA A 37 12.44 18.01 -28.55
CA ALA A 37 11.42 17.73 -29.57
C ALA A 37 11.78 18.24 -30.97
N GLY A 38 12.93 18.91 -31.14
CA GLY A 38 13.40 19.48 -32.39
C GLY A 38 12.87 20.87 -32.69
N LEU A 39 12.19 21.54 -31.75
CA LEU A 39 11.72 22.92 -31.89
C LEU A 39 12.72 23.93 -31.30
N PRO A 40 12.70 25.19 -31.74
CA PRO A 40 13.36 26.27 -31.01
C PRO A 40 12.89 26.36 -29.56
N ALA A 41 13.78 26.74 -28.64
CA ALA A 41 13.52 26.73 -27.19
C ALA A 41 12.28 27.55 -26.78
N VAL A 42 11.95 28.62 -27.50
CA VAL A 42 10.78 29.47 -27.22
C VAL A 42 9.46 28.70 -27.24
N TYR A 43 9.35 27.64 -28.05
CA TYR A 43 8.14 26.82 -28.14
C TYR A 43 7.83 26.12 -26.80
N GLY A 44 8.83 25.91 -25.95
CA GLY A 44 8.62 25.41 -24.59
C GLY A 44 7.82 26.38 -23.72
N LEU A 45 8.04 27.68 -23.90
CA LEU A 45 7.28 28.71 -23.21
C LEU A 45 5.87 28.81 -23.78
N TYR A 46 5.71 28.66 -25.10
CA TYR A 46 4.39 28.61 -25.75
C TYR A 46 3.54 27.44 -25.26
N GLY A 47 4.15 26.26 -25.10
CA GLY A 47 3.50 25.09 -24.49
C GLY A 47 3.16 25.24 -23.01
N SER A 48 3.65 26.30 -22.35
CA SER A 48 3.33 26.66 -20.96
C SER A 48 2.25 27.75 -20.84
N LEU A 49 1.55 28.09 -21.94
CA LEU A 49 0.49 29.09 -21.98
C LEU A 49 -0.92 28.47 -22.03
N LEU A 50 -1.37 28.12 -23.23
CA LEU A 50 -2.73 27.62 -23.47
C LEU A 50 -2.97 26.23 -22.87
N PRO A 51 -2.04 25.25 -23.00
CA PRO A 51 -2.29 23.92 -22.46
C PRO A 51 -2.50 23.90 -20.93
N PRO A 52 -1.64 24.51 -20.09
CA PRO A 52 -1.88 24.56 -18.64
C PRO A 52 -3.15 25.33 -18.27
N ALA A 53 -3.49 26.39 -19.01
CA ALA A 53 -4.72 27.15 -18.78
C ALA A 53 -5.98 26.32 -19.06
N LEU A 54 -6.02 25.58 -20.18
CA LEU A 54 -7.14 24.68 -20.47
C LEU A 54 -7.18 23.49 -19.52
N PHE A 55 -6.01 22.99 -19.11
CA PHE A 55 -5.91 21.95 -18.09
C PHE A 55 -6.60 22.41 -16.80
N ALA A 56 -6.27 23.62 -16.32
CA ALA A 56 -6.86 24.20 -15.12
C ALA A 56 -8.40 24.28 -15.14
N LEU A 57 -8.98 24.48 -16.32
CA LEU A 57 -10.42 24.58 -16.51
C LEU A 57 -11.12 23.22 -16.56
N CYS A 58 -10.46 22.20 -17.11
CA CYS A 58 -11.08 20.92 -17.49
C CYS A 58 -10.72 19.75 -16.57
N THR A 59 -9.56 19.77 -15.91
CA THR A 59 -9.11 18.70 -15.02
C THR A 59 -9.97 18.58 -13.76
N THR A 60 -9.98 17.38 -13.20
CA THR A 60 -10.50 17.03 -11.88
C THR A 60 -9.39 16.88 -10.84
N SER A 61 -8.12 17.02 -11.22
CA SER A 61 -6.98 16.97 -10.31
C SER A 61 -6.58 18.38 -9.85
N PRO A 62 -6.77 18.77 -8.57
CA PRO A 62 -6.54 20.15 -8.14
C PRO A 62 -5.06 20.53 -8.02
N ARG A 63 -4.16 19.56 -7.83
CA ARG A 63 -2.76 19.78 -7.43
C ARG A 63 -1.75 19.37 -8.48
N PHE A 64 -2.22 19.07 -9.68
CA PHE A 64 -1.41 18.48 -10.73
C PHE A 64 -1.05 19.51 -11.80
N VAL A 65 0.20 19.53 -12.24
CA VAL A 65 0.73 20.48 -13.20
C VAL A 65 0.88 19.80 -14.57
N PHE A 66 0.37 20.46 -15.60
CA PHE A 66 0.39 19.98 -16.99
C PHE A 66 1.18 20.95 -17.88
N GLY A 67 1.94 20.44 -18.85
CA GLY A 67 2.77 21.26 -19.74
C GLY A 67 3.76 20.44 -20.57
N VAL A 68 4.79 21.10 -21.12
CA VAL A 68 5.84 20.42 -21.91
C VAL A 68 6.72 19.56 -21.01
N ASP A 69 7.04 18.34 -21.41
CA ASP A 69 7.79 17.39 -20.59
C ASP A 69 8.67 16.43 -21.40
N ALA A 70 9.54 15.69 -20.69
CA ALA A 70 10.66 14.96 -21.27
C ALA A 70 10.26 13.86 -22.27
N ALA A 71 9.38 12.94 -21.86
CA ALA A 71 9.13 11.72 -22.63
C ALA A 71 8.39 11.99 -23.96
N PRO A 72 7.30 12.79 -24.00
CA PRO A 72 6.67 13.16 -25.26
C PRO A 72 7.62 13.96 -26.17
N ALA A 73 8.47 14.82 -25.59
CA ALA A 73 9.46 15.57 -26.34
C ALA A 73 10.51 14.67 -27.00
N ALA A 74 11.08 13.72 -26.25
CA ALA A 74 12.08 12.78 -26.77
C ALA A 74 11.51 11.91 -27.90
N LEU A 75 10.29 11.40 -27.75
CA LEU A 75 9.62 10.60 -28.79
C LEU A 75 9.32 11.44 -30.04
N THR A 76 8.89 12.69 -29.85
CA THR A 76 8.67 13.61 -30.96
C THR A 76 9.97 13.94 -31.68
N GLY A 77 11.07 14.18 -30.96
CA GLY A 77 12.40 14.42 -31.54
C GLY A 77 12.94 13.21 -32.30
N GLY A 78 12.83 12.01 -31.74
CA GLY A 78 13.22 10.77 -32.41
C GLY A 78 12.39 10.49 -33.66
N MET A 79 11.10 10.78 -33.61
CA MET A 79 10.21 10.71 -34.76
C MET A 79 10.56 11.75 -35.83
N LEU A 80 10.92 12.97 -35.44
CA LEU A 80 11.38 14.00 -36.38
C LEU A 80 12.70 13.57 -37.07
N ALA A 81 13.61 13.00 -36.30
CA ALA A 81 14.89 12.49 -36.80
C ALA A 81 14.71 11.32 -37.79
N SER A 82 13.76 10.40 -37.54
CA SER A 82 13.49 9.28 -38.45
C SER A 82 12.90 9.72 -39.80
N LEU A 83 12.31 10.91 -39.86
CA LEU A 83 11.83 11.55 -41.08
C LEU A 83 12.94 12.34 -41.81
N GLY A 84 14.16 12.37 -41.28
CA GLY A 84 15.29 13.12 -41.86
C GLY A 84 15.16 14.64 -41.70
N ILE A 85 14.34 15.12 -40.76
CA ILE A 85 14.11 16.55 -40.56
C ILE A 85 15.06 17.05 -39.47
N ALA A 86 15.88 18.05 -39.81
CA ALA A 86 16.83 18.64 -38.87
C ALA A 86 16.11 19.39 -37.73
N ALA A 87 16.57 19.20 -36.50
CA ALA A 87 16.10 19.95 -35.34
C ALA A 87 16.36 21.47 -35.51
N GLY A 88 15.41 22.29 -35.07
CA GLY A 88 15.45 23.75 -35.22
C GLY A 88 15.23 24.27 -36.65
N SER A 89 14.91 23.38 -37.61
CA SER A 89 14.59 23.78 -38.98
C SER A 89 13.14 24.26 -39.10
N THR A 90 12.85 25.00 -40.19
CA THR A 90 11.48 25.36 -40.56
C THR A 90 10.58 24.15 -40.79
N GLY A 91 11.15 23.02 -41.22
CA GLY A 91 10.45 21.74 -41.32
C GLY A 91 10.03 21.19 -39.96
N ALA A 92 10.86 21.34 -38.93
CA ALA A 92 10.52 20.94 -37.57
C ALA A 92 9.36 21.77 -37.00
N GLU A 93 9.39 23.10 -37.24
CA GLU A 93 8.34 24.03 -36.80
C GLU A 93 6.97 23.73 -37.45
N GLN A 94 6.94 23.07 -38.61
CA GLN A 94 5.68 22.65 -39.26
C GLN A 94 5.24 21.24 -38.84
N MET A 95 6.19 20.32 -38.69
CA MET A 95 5.90 18.89 -38.46
C MET A 95 5.57 18.57 -37.01
N VAL A 96 6.24 19.18 -36.04
CA VAL A 96 6.01 18.91 -34.62
C VAL A 96 4.57 19.28 -34.17
N PRO A 97 4.00 20.43 -34.56
CA PRO A 97 2.60 20.74 -34.27
C PRO A 97 1.62 19.74 -34.89
N LEU A 98 1.94 19.21 -36.08
CA LEU A 98 1.13 18.18 -36.74
C LEU A 98 1.19 16.83 -36.00
N ILE A 99 2.37 16.41 -35.52
CA ILE A 99 2.52 15.24 -34.64
C ILE A 99 1.71 15.45 -33.35
N THR A 100 1.70 16.67 -32.82
CA THR A 100 0.93 17.05 -31.63
C THR A 100 -0.58 16.98 -31.88
N LEU A 101 -1.03 17.40 -33.06
CA LEU A 101 -2.43 17.28 -33.48
C LEU A 101 -2.87 15.81 -33.60
N LEU A 102 -2.04 14.95 -34.19
CA LEU A 102 -2.31 13.50 -34.28
C LEU A 102 -2.33 12.85 -32.89
N THR A 103 -1.39 13.22 -32.02
CA THR A 103 -1.37 12.80 -30.62
C THR A 103 -2.67 13.18 -29.90
N SER A 104 -3.16 14.42 -30.08
CA SER A 104 -4.45 14.88 -29.54
C SER A 104 -5.62 14.04 -30.06
N PHE A 105 -5.63 13.72 -31.35
CA PHE A 105 -6.63 12.85 -31.97
C PHE A 105 -6.64 11.45 -31.34
N TRP A 106 -5.49 10.84 -31.12
CA TRP A 106 -5.38 9.54 -30.45
C TRP A 106 -5.87 9.59 -28.99
N LEU A 107 -5.52 10.63 -28.23
CA LEU A 107 -6.03 10.84 -26.87
C LEU A 107 -7.55 10.99 -26.85
N LEU A 108 -8.12 11.72 -27.83
CA LEU A 108 -9.56 11.82 -28.00
C LEU A 108 -10.19 10.45 -28.31
N LEU A 109 -9.55 9.64 -29.16
CA LEU A 109 -10.00 8.28 -29.43
C LEU A 109 -9.97 7.40 -28.17
N CYS A 110 -8.90 7.48 -27.37
CA CYS A 110 -8.81 6.79 -26.07
C CYS A 110 -9.95 7.20 -25.11
N PHE A 111 -10.34 8.48 -25.11
CA PHE A 111 -11.50 8.97 -24.34
C PHE A 111 -12.82 8.35 -24.83
N LEU A 112 -13.02 8.25 -26.15
CA LEU A 112 -14.22 7.65 -26.75
C LEU A 112 -14.31 6.15 -26.48
N LEU A 113 -13.17 5.44 -26.56
CA LEU A 113 -13.06 4.00 -26.32
C LEU A 113 -13.07 3.61 -24.83
N ARG A 114 -13.15 4.57 -23.91
CA ARG A 114 -13.12 4.35 -22.45
C ARG A 114 -11.84 3.63 -21.98
N ALA A 115 -10.69 4.09 -22.48
CA ALA A 115 -9.38 3.57 -22.09
C ALA A 115 -9.07 3.74 -20.59
N ASP A 116 -9.81 4.62 -19.90
CA ASP A 116 -9.73 4.81 -18.44
C ASP A 116 -10.00 3.53 -17.63
N ARG A 117 -10.71 2.54 -18.20
CA ARG A 117 -10.96 1.26 -17.55
C ARG A 117 -9.68 0.49 -17.22
N VAL A 118 -8.62 0.66 -18.01
CA VAL A 118 -7.35 -0.07 -17.83
C VAL A 118 -6.68 0.30 -16.50
N LEU A 119 -6.86 1.53 -16.00
CA LEU A 119 -6.29 1.97 -14.72
C LEU A 119 -6.76 1.15 -13.52
N LYS A 120 -7.98 0.58 -13.58
CA LYS A 120 -8.52 -0.20 -12.47
C LYS A 120 -7.68 -1.43 -12.15
N PHE A 121 -6.85 -1.86 -13.10
CA PHE A 121 -5.99 -3.03 -12.99
C PHE A 121 -4.56 -2.68 -12.56
N ILE A 122 -4.25 -1.42 -12.25
CA ILE A 122 -2.88 -1.01 -11.89
C ILE A 122 -2.77 -0.91 -10.37
N SER A 123 -1.95 -1.79 -9.79
CA SER A 123 -1.72 -1.85 -8.35
C SER A 123 -0.80 -0.73 -7.84
N GLU A 124 -0.82 -0.49 -6.54
CA GLU A 124 0.07 0.48 -5.88
C GLU A 124 1.56 0.17 -6.08
N PRO A 125 2.04 -1.08 -5.93
CA PRO A 125 3.43 -1.43 -6.21
C PRO A 125 3.87 -1.11 -7.64
N VAL A 126 3.02 -1.40 -8.63
CA VAL A 126 3.33 -1.11 -10.05
C VAL A 126 3.43 0.39 -10.28
N MET A 127 2.49 1.17 -9.75
CA MET A 127 2.51 2.62 -9.89
C MET A 127 3.74 3.24 -9.23
N GLY A 128 4.14 2.76 -8.05
CA GLY A 128 5.34 3.21 -7.36
C GLY A 128 6.64 2.87 -8.10
N GLY A 129 6.74 1.64 -8.62
CA GLY A 129 7.87 1.19 -9.42
C GLY A 129 8.01 2.00 -10.71
N PHE A 130 6.89 2.23 -11.40
CA PHE A 130 6.82 3.04 -12.62
C PHE A 130 7.28 4.49 -12.39
N ILE A 131 6.75 5.18 -11.37
CA ILE A 131 7.14 6.57 -11.04
C ILE A 131 8.63 6.64 -10.70
N THR A 132 9.14 5.67 -9.94
CA THR A 132 10.57 5.60 -9.58
C THR A 132 11.44 5.39 -10.82
N GLY A 133 11.04 4.51 -11.74
CA GLY A 133 11.73 4.27 -13.00
C GLY A 133 11.79 5.51 -13.89
N ILE A 134 10.68 6.23 -14.05
CA ILE A 134 10.65 7.51 -14.80
C ILE A 134 11.54 8.55 -14.12
N GLY A 135 11.41 8.71 -12.80
CA GLY A 135 12.20 9.68 -12.04
C GLY A 135 13.70 9.46 -12.21
N LEU A 136 14.16 8.21 -12.13
CA LEU A 136 15.55 7.84 -12.35
C LEU A 136 16.00 8.09 -13.80
N THR A 137 15.17 7.73 -14.78
CA THR A 137 15.47 7.98 -16.22
C THR A 137 15.68 9.47 -16.48
N ILE A 138 14.78 10.33 -15.98
CA ILE A 138 14.89 11.79 -16.14
C ILE A 138 16.13 12.33 -15.41
N ILE A 139 16.44 11.82 -14.21
CA ILE A 139 17.69 12.20 -13.51
C ILE A 139 18.89 11.88 -14.41
N CYS A 140 18.97 10.67 -14.97
CA CYS A 140 20.05 10.29 -15.89
C CYS A 140 20.14 11.22 -17.11
N MET A 141 19.02 11.64 -17.71
CA MET A 141 19.01 12.62 -18.80
C MET A 141 19.58 14.00 -18.41
N GLN A 142 19.43 14.39 -17.14
CA GLN A 142 19.85 15.70 -16.63
C GLN A 142 21.28 15.72 -16.07
N VAL A 143 21.82 14.60 -15.59
CA VAL A 143 23.16 14.52 -14.97
C VAL A 143 24.25 15.20 -15.81
N PRO A 144 24.34 15.00 -17.14
CA PRO A 144 25.38 15.65 -17.94
C PRO A 144 25.40 17.19 -17.85
N LYS A 145 24.22 17.81 -17.75
CA LYS A 145 24.08 19.26 -17.67
C LYS A 145 24.62 19.84 -16.37
N LEU A 146 24.74 19.05 -15.30
CA LEU A 146 25.35 19.50 -14.05
C LEU A 146 26.79 19.93 -14.27
N PHE A 147 27.55 19.21 -15.08
CA PHE A 147 28.96 19.50 -15.34
C PHE A 147 29.19 20.17 -16.70
N GLY A 148 28.16 20.69 -17.36
CA GLY A 148 28.28 21.43 -18.63
C GLY A 148 28.15 20.58 -19.91
N GLY A 149 27.77 19.31 -19.79
CA GLY A 149 27.44 18.46 -20.93
C GLY A 149 26.02 18.66 -21.48
N GLY A 150 25.75 18.07 -22.64
CA GLY A 150 24.43 18.08 -23.29
C GLY A 150 23.46 17.04 -22.72
N ALA A 151 22.14 17.25 -22.90
CA ALA A 151 21.12 16.28 -22.47
C ALA A 151 21.34 14.92 -23.16
N GLY A 152 21.22 13.83 -22.41
CA GLY A 152 21.21 12.47 -22.97
C GLY A 152 19.83 12.08 -23.53
N THR A 153 19.84 11.16 -24.48
CA THR A 153 18.63 10.52 -25.05
C THR A 153 18.78 9.00 -24.96
N GLY A 154 17.66 8.28 -24.89
CA GLY A 154 17.65 6.82 -24.84
C GLY A 154 17.33 6.23 -23.47
N GLU A 155 17.58 4.93 -23.34
CA GLU A 155 17.33 4.15 -22.12
C GLU A 155 18.54 4.13 -21.19
N PHE A 156 18.44 3.52 -20.00
CA PHE A 156 19.47 3.60 -18.96
C PHE A 156 20.89 3.25 -19.43
N LEU A 157 21.06 2.22 -20.26
CA LEU A 157 22.38 1.85 -20.80
C LEU A 157 22.95 2.94 -21.71
N GLU A 158 22.16 3.46 -22.64
CA GLU A 158 22.56 4.56 -23.54
C GLU A 158 22.86 5.84 -22.76
N LEU A 159 22.00 6.17 -21.79
CA LEU A 159 22.17 7.33 -20.91
C LEU A 159 23.43 7.21 -20.05
N SER A 160 23.72 6.04 -19.49
CA SER A 160 24.92 5.83 -18.67
C SER A 160 26.21 5.97 -19.49
N MET A 161 26.24 5.44 -20.72
CA MET A 161 27.34 5.64 -21.66
C MET A 161 27.49 7.12 -22.02
N HIS A 162 26.39 7.81 -22.33
CA HIS A 162 26.40 9.25 -22.63
C HIS A 162 26.93 10.09 -21.47
N ILE A 163 26.51 9.78 -20.23
CA ILE A 163 27.03 10.43 -19.02
C ILE A 163 28.53 10.24 -18.91
N ALA A 164 29.04 9.01 -19.10
CA ALA A 164 30.47 8.73 -19.01
C ALA A 164 31.28 9.47 -20.09
N THR A 165 30.78 9.52 -21.32
CA THR A 165 31.42 10.24 -22.43
C THR A 165 31.45 11.74 -22.18
N GLU A 166 30.32 12.36 -21.85
CA GLU A 166 30.25 13.81 -21.58
C GLU A 166 31.06 14.20 -20.33
N ALA A 167 31.09 13.35 -19.31
CA ALA A 167 31.91 13.56 -18.11
C ALA A 167 33.42 13.49 -18.41
N ARG A 168 33.82 12.76 -19.44
CA ARG A 168 35.22 12.70 -19.87
C ARG A 168 35.60 13.90 -20.75
N GLU A 169 34.70 14.32 -21.63
CA GLU A 169 35.02 15.29 -22.70
C GLU A 169 34.70 16.74 -22.34
N LYS A 170 33.63 16.99 -21.57
CA LYS A 170 33.05 18.34 -21.39
C LYS A 170 32.91 18.75 -19.93
N PHE A 171 33.63 18.10 -19.02
CA PHE A 171 33.52 18.38 -17.59
C PHE A 171 34.00 19.79 -17.24
N HIS A 172 33.08 20.60 -16.73
CA HIS A 172 33.33 21.96 -16.28
C HIS A 172 33.11 22.07 -14.77
N LEU A 173 34.20 22.29 -14.03
CA LEU A 173 34.21 22.26 -12.56
C LEU A 173 33.26 23.28 -11.92
N LEU A 174 33.21 24.50 -12.45
CA LEU A 174 32.35 25.56 -11.91
C LEU A 174 30.86 25.24 -12.11
N SER A 175 30.51 24.65 -13.27
CA SER A 175 29.16 24.17 -13.53
C SER A 175 28.78 23.08 -12.52
N PHE A 176 29.66 22.10 -12.33
CA PHE A 176 29.45 21.00 -11.41
C PHE A 176 29.26 21.47 -9.97
N ALA A 177 30.13 22.39 -9.51
CA ALA A 177 30.04 22.98 -8.18
C ALA A 177 28.71 23.72 -7.96
N LEU A 178 28.27 24.54 -8.93
CA LEU A 178 26.99 25.25 -8.85
C LEU A 178 25.79 24.30 -8.81
N GLY A 179 25.80 23.26 -9.65
CA GLY A 179 24.74 22.26 -9.69
C GLY A 179 24.63 21.45 -8.40
N ILE A 180 25.75 20.91 -7.91
CA ILE A 180 25.80 20.14 -6.66
C ILE A 180 25.47 21.01 -5.44
N ALA A 181 25.98 22.25 -5.39
CA ALA A 181 25.63 23.19 -4.32
C ALA A 181 24.12 23.47 -4.32
N THR A 182 23.50 23.64 -5.50
CA THR A 182 22.05 23.82 -5.61
C THR A 182 21.29 22.61 -5.07
N ILE A 183 21.69 21.39 -5.43
CA ILE A 183 21.07 20.16 -4.91
C ILE A 183 21.22 20.08 -3.39
N GLY A 184 22.43 20.28 -2.87
CA GLY A 184 22.72 20.23 -1.44
C GLY A 184 21.92 21.26 -0.64
N LEU A 185 21.86 22.51 -1.12
CA LEU A 185 21.10 23.59 -0.49
C LEU A 185 19.59 23.30 -0.49
N LEU A 186 19.05 22.71 -1.55
CA LEU A 186 17.63 22.33 -1.60
C LEU A 186 17.31 21.17 -0.66
N LEU A 187 18.14 20.12 -0.64
CA LEU A 187 17.92 18.96 0.21
C LEU A 187 18.11 19.30 1.70
N ALA A 188 19.09 20.12 2.04
CA ALA A 188 19.31 20.60 3.41
C ALA A 188 18.26 21.64 3.81
N GLY A 189 17.90 22.55 2.90
CA GLY A 189 16.93 23.62 3.13
C GLY A 189 15.53 23.10 3.48
N LYS A 190 15.14 21.92 2.98
CA LYS A 190 13.91 21.23 3.41
C LYS A 190 13.84 20.98 4.91
N LYS A 191 14.98 20.76 5.57
CA LYS A 191 15.05 20.53 7.03
C LYS A 191 15.23 21.83 7.81
N ILE A 192 16.02 22.77 7.27
CA ILE A 192 16.45 23.99 7.98
C ILE A 192 15.42 25.13 7.84
N CYS A 193 14.90 25.37 6.63
CA CYS A 193 14.00 26.49 6.33
C CYS A 193 12.81 26.04 5.45
N PRO A 194 11.91 25.16 5.95
CA PRO A 194 10.82 24.58 5.16
C PRO A 194 9.79 25.60 4.64
N ARG A 195 9.75 26.80 5.21
CA ARG A 195 8.81 27.87 4.82
C ARG A 195 9.32 28.76 3.68
N LEU A 196 10.60 28.67 3.30
CA LEU A 196 11.17 29.52 2.26
C LEU A 196 11.11 28.82 0.88
N PRO A 197 10.65 29.51 -0.17
CA PRO A 197 10.69 28.99 -1.54
C PRO A 197 12.13 29.06 -2.08
N LEU A 198 12.96 28.10 -1.66
CA LEU A 198 14.39 28.06 -1.99
C LEU A 198 14.64 27.94 -3.50
N GLN A 199 13.76 27.30 -4.27
CA GLN A 199 13.96 27.09 -5.70
C GLN A 199 14.00 28.40 -6.51
N PRO A 200 12.96 29.27 -6.48
CA PRO A 200 13.02 30.57 -7.16
C PRO A 200 14.11 31.47 -6.56
N LEU A 201 14.42 31.37 -5.26
CA LEU A 201 15.51 32.13 -4.65
C LEU A 201 16.87 31.72 -5.23
N LEU A 202 17.16 30.43 -5.32
CA LEU A 202 18.40 29.91 -5.92
C LEU A 202 18.47 30.21 -7.42
N MET A 203 17.33 30.21 -8.11
CA MET A 203 17.25 30.62 -9.50
C MET A 203 17.61 32.10 -9.69
N LEU A 204 17.05 32.99 -8.84
CA LEU A 204 17.40 34.42 -8.83
C LEU A 204 18.85 34.66 -8.40
N ALA A 205 19.35 33.92 -7.41
CA ALA A 205 20.74 33.99 -6.99
C ALA A 205 21.69 33.54 -8.10
N GLY A 206 21.34 32.47 -8.82
CA GLY A 206 22.06 32.00 -10.00
C GLY A 206 22.07 33.06 -11.11
N MET A 207 20.92 33.69 -11.38
CA MET A 207 20.80 34.79 -12.34
C MET A 207 21.69 35.99 -11.96
N ALA A 208 21.63 36.42 -10.70
CA ALA A 208 22.44 37.51 -10.19
C ALA A 208 23.94 37.16 -10.26
N ALA A 209 24.31 35.93 -9.90
CA ALA A 209 25.68 35.45 -10.01
C ALA A 209 26.16 35.46 -11.47
N THR A 210 25.34 35.01 -12.42
CA THR A 210 25.66 35.09 -13.86
C THR A 210 25.89 36.53 -14.30
N TYR A 211 25.05 37.47 -13.86
CA TYR A 211 25.18 38.88 -14.21
C TYR A 211 26.42 39.55 -13.59
N PHE A 212 26.61 39.43 -12.28
CA PHE A 212 27.69 40.12 -11.55
C PHE A 212 29.05 39.44 -11.67
N LEU A 213 29.09 38.10 -11.65
CA LEU A 213 30.33 37.32 -11.73
C LEU A 213 30.68 36.93 -13.17
N ARG A 214 29.81 37.27 -14.13
CA ARG A 214 29.96 36.96 -15.56
C ARG A 214 30.18 35.47 -15.82
N LEU A 215 29.34 34.62 -15.21
CA LEU A 215 29.52 33.16 -15.26
C LEU A 215 29.50 32.61 -16.70
N SER A 216 28.74 33.24 -17.61
CA SER A 216 28.72 32.86 -19.04
C SER A 216 30.08 33.03 -19.71
N GLU A 217 30.81 34.11 -19.38
CA GLU A 217 32.17 34.35 -19.90
C GLU A 217 33.18 33.33 -19.32
N ARG A 218 32.87 32.75 -18.16
CA ARG A 218 33.67 31.71 -17.49
C ARG A 218 33.28 30.29 -17.92
N GLY A 219 32.55 30.13 -19.03
CA GLY A 219 32.21 28.82 -19.60
C GLY A 219 30.99 28.13 -18.97
N VAL A 220 30.26 28.78 -18.04
CA VAL A 220 29.00 28.21 -17.52
C VAL A 220 27.91 28.38 -18.56
N GLN A 221 27.29 27.27 -18.97
CA GLN A 221 26.19 27.29 -19.92
C GLN A 221 24.97 28.01 -19.34
N THR A 222 24.37 28.86 -20.16
CA THR A 222 23.15 29.63 -19.85
C THR A 222 22.09 29.37 -20.91
N LEU A 223 20.84 29.74 -20.61
CA LEU A 223 19.74 29.58 -21.56
C LEU A 223 19.93 30.46 -22.81
N PRO A 224 19.50 29.97 -24.00
CA PRO A 224 19.58 30.76 -25.23
C PRO A 224 18.62 31.96 -25.19
N PRO A 225 18.90 33.02 -25.98
CA PRO A 225 18.02 34.18 -26.09
C PRO A 225 16.65 33.81 -26.66
N VAL A 226 15.61 34.47 -26.13
CA VAL A 226 14.21 34.24 -26.50
C VAL A 226 13.62 35.53 -27.07
N ALA A 227 13.07 35.45 -28.28
CA ALA A 227 12.37 36.58 -28.89
C ALA A 227 11.11 36.93 -28.09
N PRO A 228 10.83 38.22 -27.84
CA PRO A 228 9.59 38.64 -27.21
C PRO A 228 8.40 38.41 -28.17
N GLY A 229 7.25 38.05 -27.60
CA GLY A 229 6.02 37.84 -28.37
C GLY A 229 5.21 36.62 -27.91
N LEU A 230 3.92 36.67 -28.22
CA LEU A 230 3.01 35.54 -28.01
C LEU A 230 3.04 34.61 -29.23
N PRO A 231 2.74 33.30 -29.04
CA PRO A 231 2.64 32.38 -30.16
C PRO A 231 1.53 32.83 -31.12
N ARG A 232 1.79 32.71 -32.43
CA ARG A 232 0.74 32.84 -33.43
C ARG A 232 -0.11 31.59 -33.39
N LEU A 233 -1.42 31.74 -33.25
CA LEU A 233 -2.34 30.60 -33.30
C LEU A 233 -2.59 30.23 -34.77
N PHE A 234 -2.42 28.96 -35.11
CA PHE A 234 -2.67 28.44 -36.45
C PHE A 234 -3.16 26.99 -36.38
N LEU A 235 -3.77 26.51 -37.47
CA LEU A 235 -4.09 25.09 -37.61
C LEU A 235 -2.94 24.40 -38.36
N PRO A 236 -2.34 23.32 -37.80
CA PRO A 236 -1.31 22.57 -38.52
C PRO A 236 -1.78 22.09 -39.89
N ASP A 237 -0.94 22.21 -40.91
CA ASP A 237 -1.33 21.85 -42.28
C ASP A 237 -1.43 20.33 -42.45
N ILE A 238 -2.67 19.83 -42.49
CA ILE A 238 -2.99 18.41 -42.66
C ILE A 238 -2.55 17.89 -44.04
N ARG A 239 -2.33 18.75 -45.04
CA ARG A 239 -1.86 18.34 -46.37
C ARG A 239 -0.49 17.66 -46.32
N LEU A 240 0.32 18.01 -45.31
CA LEU A 240 1.63 17.37 -45.05
C LEU A 240 1.50 15.87 -44.71
N LEU A 241 0.32 15.36 -44.32
CA LEU A 241 0.10 13.91 -44.16
C LEU A 241 0.21 13.15 -45.48
N GLY A 242 -0.14 13.77 -46.62
CA GLY A 242 -0.34 13.09 -47.91
C GLY A 242 0.85 12.24 -48.39
N GLY A 243 2.07 12.58 -47.98
CA GLY A 243 3.29 11.82 -48.31
C GLY A 243 3.87 10.95 -47.18
N GLN A 244 3.36 11.05 -45.94
CA GLN A 244 3.98 10.43 -44.76
C GLN A 244 2.98 9.76 -43.80
N THR A 245 1.74 9.50 -44.23
CA THR A 245 0.66 8.94 -43.39
C THR A 245 1.09 7.75 -42.53
N LYS A 246 1.73 6.72 -43.10
CA LYS A 246 2.17 5.54 -42.35
C LYS A 246 3.29 5.85 -41.34
N GLY A 247 4.20 6.75 -41.70
CA GLY A 247 5.32 7.19 -40.84
C GLY A 247 4.91 8.17 -39.74
N LEU A 248 3.75 8.81 -39.85
CA LEU A 248 3.27 9.80 -38.89
C LEU A 248 2.16 9.29 -37.96
N VAL A 249 1.16 8.63 -38.53
CA VAL A 249 -0.09 8.31 -37.83
C VAL A 249 0.12 7.22 -36.79
N LEU A 250 0.85 6.15 -37.14
CA LEU A 250 1.11 5.05 -36.20
C LEU A 250 2.12 5.43 -35.10
N PRO A 251 3.26 6.07 -35.41
CA PRO A 251 4.22 6.46 -34.37
C PRO A 251 3.69 7.52 -33.40
N SER A 252 2.79 8.42 -33.83
CA SER A 252 2.13 9.38 -32.93
C SER A 252 1.17 8.72 -31.93
N LEU A 253 0.67 7.50 -32.22
CA LEU A 253 -0.08 6.71 -31.23
C LEU A 253 0.80 6.37 -30.03
N SER A 254 2.08 6.05 -30.25
CA SER A 254 3.02 5.76 -29.17
C SER A 254 3.18 6.94 -28.22
N ILE A 255 3.26 8.17 -28.76
CA ILE A 255 3.30 9.40 -27.96
C ILE A 255 2.02 9.55 -27.14
N ALA A 256 0.85 9.31 -27.75
CA ALA A 256 -0.43 9.37 -27.05
C ALA A 256 -0.54 8.33 -25.93
N VAL A 257 -0.08 7.10 -26.16
CA VAL A 257 -0.03 6.03 -25.15
C VAL A 257 0.87 6.42 -23.99
N VAL A 258 2.02 7.06 -24.26
CA VAL A 258 2.92 7.56 -23.21
C VAL A 258 2.27 8.69 -22.42
N ILE A 259 1.70 9.71 -23.07
CA ILE A 259 0.99 10.80 -22.38
C ILE A 259 -0.15 10.25 -21.53
N LEU A 260 -0.94 9.33 -22.10
CA LEU A 260 -2.04 8.68 -21.40
C LEU A 260 -1.51 7.97 -20.16
N SER A 261 -0.52 7.10 -20.31
CA SER A 261 -0.07 6.24 -19.22
C SER A 261 0.66 7.02 -18.14
N GLU A 262 1.63 7.86 -18.51
CA GLU A 262 2.39 8.68 -17.57
C GLU A 262 1.49 9.64 -16.80
N THR A 263 0.69 10.41 -17.55
CA THR A 263 -0.10 11.47 -16.92
C THR A 263 -1.23 10.90 -16.07
N LEU A 264 -1.88 9.85 -16.55
CA LEU A 264 -3.02 9.26 -15.85
C LEU A 264 -2.57 8.48 -14.60
N LEU A 265 -1.41 7.82 -14.63
CA LEU A 265 -0.81 7.21 -13.43
C LEU A 265 -0.34 8.28 -12.44
N ALA A 266 0.30 9.33 -12.91
CA ALA A 266 0.80 10.41 -12.07
C ALA A 266 -0.34 11.19 -11.37
N THR A 267 -1.40 11.51 -12.11
CA THR A 267 -2.61 12.16 -11.56
C THR A 267 -3.31 11.26 -10.55
N SER A 268 -3.45 9.96 -10.86
CA SER A 268 -4.05 8.97 -9.95
C SER A 268 -3.27 8.81 -8.66
N SER A 269 -1.94 8.74 -8.76
CA SER A 269 -1.02 8.71 -7.61
C SER A 269 -1.19 9.96 -6.75
N THR A 270 -1.14 11.14 -7.38
CA THR A 270 -1.27 12.42 -6.68
C THR A 270 -2.62 12.54 -5.97
N ALA A 271 -3.70 12.13 -6.64
CA ALA A 271 -5.04 12.14 -6.07
C ALA A 271 -5.14 11.19 -4.87
N ARG A 272 -4.58 9.97 -4.96
CA ARG A 272 -4.56 9.02 -3.85
C ARG A 272 -3.80 9.54 -2.64
N LYS A 273 -2.60 10.12 -2.86
CA LYS A 273 -1.78 10.71 -1.79
C LYS A 273 -2.50 11.80 -0.99
N HIS A 274 -3.40 12.54 -1.64
CA HIS A 274 -4.10 13.66 -1.02
C HIS A 274 -5.58 13.41 -0.74
N GLY A 275 -6.10 12.21 -1.03
CA GLY A 275 -7.51 11.86 -0.88
C GLY A 275 -8.46 12.57 -1.86
N ASP A 276 -7.95 13.08 -2.99
CA ASP A 276 -8.75 13.80 -3.98
C ASP A 276 -9.54 12.80 -4.86
N LYS A 277 -10.78 13.15 -5.26
CA LYS A 277 -11.62 12.33 -6.15
C LYS A 277 -11.27 12.60 -7.62
N LEU A 278 -10.46 11.73 -8.22
CA LEU A 278 -10.12 11.80 -9.64
C LEU A 278 -11.22 11.17 -10.52
N ARG A 279 -11.50 11.78 -11.69
CA ARG A 279 -12.33 11.18 -12.74
C ARG A 279 -11.47 10.87 -13.98
N PRO A 280 -10.88 9.66 -14.07
CA PRO A 280 -9.97 9.27 -15.14
C PRO A 280 -10.43 9.61 -16.56
N ARG A 281 -11.70 9.31 -16.90
CA ARG A 281 -12.23 9.61 -18.23
C ARG A 281 -12.22 11.10 -18.56
N GLN A 282 -12.50 11.96 -17.59
CA GLN A 282 -12.46 13.42 -17.77
C GLN A 282 -11.02 13.92 -17.92
N GLU A 283 -10.06 13.30 -17.23
CA GLU A 283 -8.65 13.61 -17.41
C GLU A 283 -8.17 13.32 -18.84
N ILE A 284 -8.56 12.17 -19.42
CA ILE A 284 -8.19 11.84 -20.81
C ILE A 284 -8.72 12.90 -21.78
N ALA A 285 -9.96 13.38 -21.58
CA ALA A 285 -10.51 14.47 -22.37
C ALA A 285 -9.73 15.79 -22.18
N ALA A 286 -9.32 16.10 -20.94
CA ALA A 286 -8.48 17.26 -20.66
C ALA A 286 -7.13 17.15 -21.37
N TYR A 287 -6.47 15.98 -21.36
CA TYR A 287 -5.19 15.77 -22.05
C TYR A 287 -5.32 15.96 -23.56
N ALA A 288 -6.40 15.43 -24.16
CA ALA A 288 -6.69 15.61 -25.57
C ALA A 288 -6.87 17.09 -25.92
N LEU A 289 -7.65 17.83 -25.13
CA LEU A 289 -7.87 19.27 -25.32
C LEU A 289 -6.60 20.10 -25.13
N CYS A 290 -5.78 19.78 -24.13
CA CYS A 290 -4.52 20.47 -23.89
C CYS A 290 -3.52 20.24 -25.03
N ASN A 291 -3.45 19.02 -25.57
CA ASN A 291 -2.63 18.72 -26.74
C ASN A 291 -3.19 19.34 -28.03
N LEU A 292 -4.52 19.49 -28.16
CA LEU A 292 -5.10 20.26 -29.26
C LEU A 292 -4.65 21.73 -29.20
N ALA A 293 -4.70 22.34 -28.01
CA ALA A 293 -4.21 23.70 -27.82
C ALA A 293 -2.71 23.84 -28.02
N ALA A 294 -1.93 22.81 -27.65
CA ALA A 294 -0.50 22.74 -27.90
C ALA A 294 -0.22 22.76 -29.41
N ALA A 295 -0.93 21.93 -30.19
CA ALA A 295 -0.83 21.90 -31.64
C ALA A 295 -1.18 23.26 -32.27
N VAL A 296 -2.26 23.90 -31.83
CA VAL A 296 -2.70 25.21 -32.34
C VAL A 296 -1.73 26.34 -31.97
N SER A 297 -1.01 26.20 -30.86
CA SER A 297 0.03 27.14 -30.42
C SER A 297 1.40 26.88 -31.08
N GLY A 298 1.50 25.84 -31.92
CA GLY A 298 2.72 25.45 -32.61
C GLY A 298 3.75 24.70 -31.74
N THR A 299 3.40 24.23 -30.55
CA THR A 299 4.35 23.52 -29.67
C THR A 299 4.30 22.00 -29.87
N CYS A 300 5.28 21.31 -29.29
CA CYS A 300 5.32 19.86 -29.16
C CYS A 300 4.25 19.31 -28.18
N PRO A 301 4.03 17.98 -28.16
CA PRO A 301 3.06 17.36 -27.27
C PRO A 301 3.35 17.63 -25.79
N VAL A 302 2.29 17.78 -25.03
CA VAL A 302 2.29 18.16 -23.61
C VAL A 302 1.70 17.04 -22.76
N ASN A 303 2.22 16.86 -21.55
CA ASN A 303 1.76 15.83 -20.61
C ASN A 303 1.60 16.42 -19.20
N GLY A 304 1.29 15.54 -18.26
CA GLY A 304 1.43 15.80 -16.84
C GLY A 304 2.84 15.68 -16.30
N SER A 305 3.26 16.67 -15.52
CA SER A 305 4.60 16.71 -14.97
C SER A 305 4.60 16.30 -13.50
N VAL A 306 5.15 15.11 -13.23
CA VAL A 306 5.30 14.59 -11.86
C VAL A 306 6.21 15.50 -11.03
N SER A 307 7.32 15.97 -11.61
CA SER A 307 8.29 16.83 -10.93
C SER A 307 7.66 18.16 -10.50
N ARG A 308 6.99 18.87 -11.42
CA ARG A 308 6.32 20.14 -11.11
C ARG A 308 5.16 19.96 -10.13
N SER A 309 4.40 18.87 -10.24
CA SER A 309 3.29 18.57 -9.31
C SER A 309 3.80 18.27 -7.90
N SER A 310 4.89 17.51 -7.77
CA SER A 310 5.56 17.24 -6.49
C SER A 310 6.06 18.54 -5.83
N MET A 311 6.56 19.48 -6.62
CA MET A 311 6.96 20.80 -6.13
C MET A 311 5.75 21.65 -5.71
N ALA A 312 4.68 21.66 -6.51
CA ALA A 312 3.44 22.35 -6.14
C ALA A 312 2.85 21.82 -4.83
N GLY A 313 2.90 20.49 -4.63
CA GLY A 313 2.50 19.85 -3.37
C GLY A 313 3.33 20.27 -2.16
N GLN A 314 4.64 20.50 -2.32
CA GLN A 314 5.49 21.01 -1.23
C GLN A 314 5.09 22.42 -0.78
N PHE A 315 4.55 23.22 -1.69
CA PHE A 315 3.98 24.54 -1.40
C PHE A 315 2.48 24.48 -1.12
N GLY A 316 1.95 23.34 -0.62
CA GLY A 316 0.58 23.23 -0.12
C GLY A 316 -0.50 23.72 -1.08
N VAL A 317 -0.40 23.38 -2.37
CA VAL A 317 -1.40 23.82 -3.35
C VAL A 317 -2.76 23.15 -3.13
N HIS A 318 -3.82 23.91 -3.33
CA HIS A 318 -5.20 23.46 -3.07
C HIS A 318 -6.08 23.45 -4.33
N SER A 319 -5.73 24.18 -5.40
CA SER A 319 -6.52 24.22 -6.62
C SER A 319 -5.70 24.58 -7.87
N GLN A 320 -6.36 24.42 -9.02
CA GLN A 320 -5.83 24.79 -10.34
C GLN A 320 -5.71 26.30 -10.60
N VAL A 321 -6.04 27.15 -9.62
CA VAL A 321 -5.65 28.57 -9.65
C VAL A 321 -4.14 28.71 -9.85
N MET A 322 -3.34 27.76 -9.34
CA MET A 322 -1.88 27.72 -9.60
C MET A 322 -1.54 27.70 -11.10
N SER A 323 -2.26 26.94 -11.91
CA SER A 323 -1.93 26.73 -13.32
C SER A 323 -2.37 27.94 -14.15
N LEU A 324 -3.47 28.58 -13.76
CA LEU A 324 -3.89 29.87 -14.33
C LEU A 324 -2.90 30.98 -13.99
N ALA A 325 -2.46 31.07 -12.74
CA ALA A 325 -1.44 32.04 -12.31
C ALA A 325 -0.10 31.80 -13.03
N ALA A 326 0.29 30.53 -13.19
CA ALA A 326 1.49 30.16 -13.93
C ALA A 326 1.40 30.57 -15.40
N ALA A 327 0.30 30.28 -16.08
CA ALA A 327 0.06 30.68 -17.47
C ALA A 327 0.03 32.22 -17.62
N ALA A 328 -0.61 32.93 -16.70
CA ALA A 328 -0.63 34.39 -16.68
C ALA A 328 0.77 34.99 -16.51
N LEU A 329 1.60 34.43 -15.61
CA LEU A 329 2.98 34.88 -15.46
C LEU A 329 3.81 34.61 -16.72
N MET A 330 3.60 33.47 -17.38
CA MET A 330 4.27 33.16 -18.66
C MET A 330 3.94 34.19 -19.75
N VAL A 331 2.67 34.62 -19.86
CA VAL A 331 2.27 35.72 -20.75
C VAL A 331 3.06 36.99 -20.42
N LEU A 332 3.14 37.37 -19.15
CA LEU A 332 3.88 38.57 -18.74
C LEU A 332 5.37 38.48 -19.06
N ILE A 333 5.99 37.31 -18.88
CA ILE A 333 7.41 37.11 -19.18
C ILE A 333 7.68 37.21 -20.69
N LEU A 334 6.84 36.59 -21.52
CA LEU A 334 6.98 36.64 -22.98
C LEU A 334 6.77 38.05 -23.56
N LEU A 335 5.95 38.88 -22.90
CA LEU A 335 5.70 40.25 -23.33
C LEU A 335 6.77 41.25 -22.85
N PHE A 336 7.29 41.10 -21.62
CA PHE A 336 8.07 42.17 -20.99
C PHE A 336 9.47 41.78 -20.49
N ARG A 337 9.76 40.49 -20.25
CA ARG A 337 10.95 40.06 -19.48
C ARG A 337 11.77 38.94 -20.12
N THR A 338 11.62 38.66 -21.41
CA THR A 338 12.45 37.67 -22.12
C THR A 338 13.96 37.92 -22.05
N PRO A 339 14.50 39.17 -21.98
CA PRO A 339 15.94 39.38 -21.88
C PRO A 339 16.58 38.83 -20.59
N LEU A 340 15.80 38.65 -19.52
CA LEU A 340 16.32 38.12 -18.25
C LEU A 340 16.62 36.62 -18.30
N ILE A 341 15.99 35.89 -19.23
CA ILE A 341 16.10 34.42 -19.34
C ILE A 341 17.54 34.01 -19.66
N VAL A 342 18.28 34.82 -20.43
CA VAL A 342 19.66 34.54 -20.85
C VAL A 342 20.64 34.47 -19.67
N TYR A 343 20.33 35.08 -18.54
CA TYR A 343 21.20 35.05 -17.37
C TYR A 343 21.03 33.79 -16.51
N LEU A 344 20.08 32.90 -16.83
CA LEU A 344 19.83 31.71 -16.03
C LEU A 344 20.88 30.62 -16.30
N PRO A 345 21.68 30.23 -15.29
CA PRO A 345 22.69 29.19 -15.46
C PRO A 345 22.07 27.80 -15.48
N VAL A 346 22.35 27.04 -16.54
CA VAL A 346 21.84 25.66 -16.75
C VAL A 346 22.14 24.72 -15.58
N PRO A 347 23.34 24.73 -14.95
CA PRO A 347 23.63 23.83 -13.84
C PRO A 347 22.76 24.04 -12.60
N VAL A 348 22.41 25.29 -12.27
CA VAL A 348 21.51 25.60 -11.14
C VAL A 348 20.11 25.05 -11.44
N LEU A 349 19.60 25.28 -12.65
CA LEU A 349 18.30 24.80 -13.07
C LEU A 349 18.23 23.27 -13.06
N THR A 350 19.29 22.62 -13.53
CA THR A 350 19.45 21.17 -13.52
C THR A 350 19.45 20.63 -12.08
N GLY A 351 20.15 21.31 -11.16
CA GLY A 351 20.15 20.96 -9.74
C GLY A 351 18.76 21.06 -9.10
N ILE A 352 17.98 22.08 -9.46
CA ILE A 352 16.57 22.22 -9.00
C ILE A 352 15.73 21.03 -9.48
N VAL A 353 15.84 20.64 -10.75
CA VAL A 353 15.09 19.52 -11.33
C VAL A 353 15.45 18.20 -10.65
N ILE A 354 16.74 17.90 -10.49
CA ILE A 354 17.21 16.66 -9.84
C ILE A 354 16.74 16.60 -8.38
N ALA A 355 16.86 17.69 -7.63
CA ALA A 355 16.39 17.74 -6.24
C ALA A 355 14.87 17.52 -6.11
N ALA A 356 14.07 18.00 -7.08
CA ALA A 356 12.63 17.76 -7.12
C ALA A 356 12.30 16.28 -7.42
N LEU A 357 13.04 15.66 -8.35
CA LEU A 357 12.84 14.25 -8.73
C LEU A 357 13.22 13.29 -7.60
N ILE A 358 14.32 13.54 -6.89
CA ILE A 358 14.73 12.73 -5.72
C ILE A 358 13.60 12.62 -4.70
N GLY A 359 12.88 13.73 -4.43
CA GLY A 359 11.76 13.75 -3.49
C GLY A 359 10.50 13.02 -3.97
N THR A 360 10.47 12.59 -5.24
CA THR A 360 9.33 11.92 -5.87
C THR A 360 9.54 10.41 -5.95
N LEU A 361 10.77 9.92 -5.78
CA LEU A 361 11.10 8.49 -5.84
C LEU A 361 10.43 7.73 -4.69
N GLU A 362 9.77 6.62 -5.00
CA GLU A 362 8.95 5.83 -4.06
C GLU A 362 9.77 4.76 -3.32
N PHE A 363 11.04 5.05 -2.99
CA PHE A 363 11.87 4.14 -2.19
C PHE A 363 11.30 3.86 -0.79
N PRO A 364 10.59 4.78 -0.10
CA PRO A 364 9.92 4.46 1.16
C PRO A 364 8.86 3.36 0.99
N LEU A 365 8.08 3.40 -0.10
CA LEU A 365 7.12 2.36 -0.44
C LEU A 365 7.84 1.03 -0.71
N ALA A 366 8.91 1.04 -1.51
CA ALA A 366 9.70 -0.16 -1.77
C ALA A 366 10.21 -0.83 -0.48
N ARG A 367 10.70 -0.02 0.48
CA ARG A 367 11.15 -0.52 1.79
C ARG A 367 10.01 -1.13 2.59
N LYS A 368 8.83 -0.49 2.61
CA LYS A 368 7.63 -1.02 3.28
C LYS A 368 7.18 -2.35 2.66
N LEU A 369 7.13 -2.42 1.33
CA LEU A 369 6.76 -3.65 0.62
C LEU A 369 7.74 -4.78 0.92
N HIS A 370 9.04 -4.51 0.90
CA HIS A 370 10.06 -5.51 1.22
C HIS A 370 9.89 -6.13 2.62
N SER A 371 9.42 -5.37 3.60
CA SER A 371 9.15 -5.89 4.95
C SER A 371 7.80 -6.60 5.10
N VAL A 372 6.80 -6.31 4.25
CA VAL A 372 5.43 -6.80 4.40
C VAL A 372 5.08 -7.92 3.41
N ASP A 373 5.33 -7.71 2.12
CA ASP A 373 5.04 -8.68 1.06
C ASP A 373 6.16 -8.65 0.00
N ARG A 374 6.95 -9.73 -0.02
CA ARG A 374 8.08 -9.92 -0.96
C ARG A 374 7.63 -9.97 -2.41
N THR A 375 6.43 -10.48 -2.69
CA THR A 375 5.87 -10.54 -4.04
C THR A 375 5.54 -9.15 -4.54
N GLU A 376 4.91 -8.31 -3.72
CA GLU A 376 4.64 -6.92 -4.08
C GLU A 376 5.92 -6.10 -4.24
N PHE A 377 6.95 -6.36 -3.44
CA PHE A 377 8.27 -5.77 -3.65
C PHE A 377 8.90 -6.17 -5.00
N LEU A 378 8.83 -7.45 -5.38
CA LEU A 378 9.32 -7.90 -6.69
C LEU A 378 8.57 -7.25 -7.85
N ILE A 379 7.26 -7.07 -7.72
CA ILE A 379 6.42 -6.37 -8.71
C ILE A 379 6.85 -4.92 -8.87
N PHE A 380 7.10 -4.22 -7.75
CA PHE A 380 7.64 -2.86 -7.77
C PHE A 380 8.98 -2.81 -8.52
N MET A 381 9.90 -3.72 -8.20
CA MET A 381 11.22 -3.77 -8.82
C MET A 381 11.14 -4.09 -10.32
N ALA A 382 10.29 -5.05 -10.71
CA ALA A 382 10.06 -5.40 -12.10
C ALA A 382 9.52 -4.22 -12.91
N ALA A 383 8.52 -3.49 -12.37
CA ALA A 383 7.99 -2.30 -13.02
C ALA A 383 9.04 -1.18 -13.15
N MET A 384 9.84 -0.94 -12.10
CA MET A 384 10.92 0.04 -12.12
C MET A 384 12.00 -0.30 -13.15
N LEU A 385 12.45 -1.55 -13.19
CA LEU A 385 13.46 -2.01 -14.13
C LEU A 385 12.95 -2.04 -15.57
N ALA A 386 11.69 -2.42 -15.79
CA ALA A 386 11.08 -2.39 -17.11
C ALA A 386 11.09 -0.97 -17.69
N VAL A 387 10.76 0.04 -16.89
CA VAL A 387 10.84 1.45 -17.33
C VAL A 387 12.28 1.87 -17.63
N LEU A 388 13.24 1.53 -16.75
CA LEU A 388 14.64 1.95 -16.90
C LEU A 388 15.34 1.32 -18.11
N LEU A 389 15.05 0.04 -18.38
CA LEU A 389 15.77 -0.76 -19.37
C LEU A 389 15.07 -0.81 -20.72
N LEU A 390 13.73 -0.79 -20.72
CA LEU A 390 12.91 -0.95 -21.93
C LEU A 390 12.16 0.34 -22.30
N GLY A 391 12.15 1.36 -21.44
CA GLY A 391 11.41 2.60 -21.65
C GLY A 391 9.99 2.57 -21.11
N THR A 392 9.35 3.74 -21.12
CA THR A 392 8.08 3.99 -20.42
C THR A 392 6.91 3.20 -21.01
N ILE A 393 6.86 3.01 -22.33
CA ILE A 393 5.81 2.24 -23.02
C ILE A 393 5.80 0.79 -22.52
N TYR A 394 6.94 0.11 -22.61
CA TYR A 394 7.08 -1.28 -22.18
C TYR A 394 6.95 -1.42 -20.68
N GLY A 395 7.39 -0.42 -19.90
CA GLY A 395 7.17 -0.35 -18.46
C GLY A 395 5.68 -0.39 -18.07
N VAL A 396 4.82 0.36 -18.77
CA VAL A 396 3.36 0.34 -18.51
C VAL A 396 2.76 -1.00 -18.88
N ILE A 397 3.05 -1.52 -20.08
CA ILE A 397 2.53 -2.81 -20.54
C ILE A 397 2.92 -3.91 -19.56
N THR A 398 4.19 -3.94 -19.16
CA THR A 398 4.71 -4.91 -18.18
C THR A 398 4.00 -4.76 -16.85
N GLY A 399 3.82 -3.53 -16.36
CA GLY A 399 3.11 -3.27 -15.11
C GLY A 399 1.65 -3.75 -15.12
N VAL A 400 0.91 -3.51 -16.21
CA VAL A 400 -0.48 -3.96 -16.36
C VAL A 400 -0.55 -5.49 -16.42
N LEU A 401 0.30 -6.11 -17.25
CA LEU A 401 0.35 -7.58 -17.38
C LEU A 401 0.72 -8.23 -16.05
N LEU A 402 1.74 -7.71 -15.36
CA LEU A 402 2.18 -8.26 -14.09
C LEU A 402 1.10 -8.09 -13.01
N SER A 403 0.41 -6.95 -12.95
CA SER A 403 -0.73 -6.76 -12.04
C SER A 403 -1.87 -7.75 -12.32
N ALA A 404 -2.21 -7.96 -13.59
CA ALA A 404 -3.24 -8.92 -13.99
C ALA A 404 -2.84 -10.37 -13.63
N ILE A 405 -1.60 -10.76 -13.91
CA ILE A 405 -1.06 -12.08 -13.55
C ILE A 405 -1.09 -12.27 -12.04
N THR A 406 -0.59 -11.31 -11.26
CA THR A 406 -0.60 -11.41 -9.79
C THR A 406 -2.01 -11.49 -9.24
N PHE A 407 -2.96 -10.72 -9.79
CA PHE A 407 -4.36 -10.81 -9.42
C PHE A 407 -4.93 -12.21 -9.70
N ILE A 408 -4.64 -12.78 -10.87
CA ILE A 408 -5.07 -14.14 -11.23
C ILE A 408 -4.46 -15.18 -10.28
N ILE A 409 -3.16 -15.10 -9.99
CA ILE A 409 -2.49 -16.03 -9.07
C ILE A 409 -3.09 -15.93 -7.67
N ARG A 410 -3.33 -14.71 -7.15
CA ARG A 410 -3.97 -14.51 -5.84
C ARG A 410 -5.39 -15.08 -5.79
N GLN A 411 -6.17 -14.93 -6.86
CA GLN A 411 -7.51 -15.52 -6.93
C GLN A 411 -7.48 -17.05 -7.11
N ALA A 412 -6.45 -17.58 -7.75
CA ALA A 412 -6.26 -19.02 -7.92
C ALA A 412 -5.76 -19.72 -6.64
N SER A 413 -5.24 -18.98 -5.66
CA SER A 413 -4.79 -19.50 -4.38
C SER A 413 -5.41 -18.73 -3.21
N PRO A 414 -6.74 -18.83 -3.02
CA PRO A 414 -7.41 -18.16 -1.93
C PRO A 414 -7.01 -18.75 -0.57
N ALA A 415 -7.29 -18.02 0.51
CA ALA A 415 -7.06 -18.52 1.86
C ALA A 415 -7.97 -19.72 2.14
N VAL A 416 -7.38 -20.79 2.66
CA VAL A 416 -8.05 -22.03 3.05
C VAL A 416 -7.77 -22.32 4.51
N ASP A 417 -8.72 -22.94 5.19
CA ASP A 417 -8.62 -23.23 6.63
C ASP A 417 -9.45 -24.47 6.97
N PHE A 418 -8.96 -25.28 7.91
CA PHE A 418 -9.76 -26.36 8.48
C PHE A 418 -10.38 -25.87 9.78
N LEU A 419 -11.67 -26.12 9.96
CA LEU A 419 -12.41 -25.63 11.12
C LEU A 419 -12.75 -26.75 12.08
N GLY A 420 -12.78 -26.37 13.36
CA GLY A 420 -13.21 -27.18 14.47
C GLY A 420 -14.16 -26.40 15.38
N ILE A 421 -14.32 -26.91 16.59
CA ILE A 421 -15.14 -26.34 17.64
C ILE A 421 -14.28 -26.03 18.86
N VAL A 422 -14.73 -25.09 19.68
CA VAL A 422 -14.26 -24.96 21.06
C VAL A 422 -15.42 -25.44 21.94
N PRO A 423 -15.27 -26.52 22.74
CA PRO A 423 -16.28 -26.98 23.67
C PRO A 423 -16.78 -25.84 24.56
N GLY A 424 -18.10 -25.78 24.74
CA GLY A 424 -18.76 -24.68 25.45
C GLY A 424 -18.97 -23.41 24.61
N MET A 425 -18.30 -23.24 23.47
CA MET A 425 -18.46 -22.08 22.59
C MET A 425 -19.29 -22.41 21.34
N GLN A 426 -20.22 -21.52 20.99
CA GLN A 426 -20.95 -21.61 19.73
C GLN A 426 -20.09 -21.06 18.59
N GLY A 427 -19.98 -21.83 17.50
CA GLY A 427 -19.29 -21.39 16.29
C GLY A 427 -18.25 -22.39 15.80
N PHE A 428 -17.52 -22.01 14.76
CA PHE A 428 -16.47 -22.81 14.15
C PHE A 428 -15.19 -21.98 14.03
N TYR A 429 -14.07 -22.54 14.49
CA TYR A 429 -12.80 -21.85 14.70
C TYR A 429 -11.66 -22.56 13.96
N SER A 430 -10.63 -21.82 13.57
CA SER A 430 -9.48 -22.34 12.82
C SER A 430 -8.72 -23.41 13.61
N LEU A 431 -8.42 -24.54 12.97
CA LEU A 431 -7.52 -25.58 13.47
C LEU A 431 -6.06 -25.33 13.06
N THR A 432 -5.83 -24.52 12.04
CA THR A 432 -4.48 -24.30 11.48
C THR A 432 -3.63 -23.34 12.31
N ARG A 433 -4.24 -22.54 13.20
CA ARG A 433 -3.50 -21.63 14.10
C ARG A 433 -2.85 -22.38 15.25
N LYS A 434 -1.54 -22.16 15.45
CA LYS A 434 -0.76 -22.81 16.52
C LYS A 434 -1.29 -22.54 17.92
N SER A 435 -1.95 -21.42 18.18
CA SER A 435 -2.47 -21.06 19.50
C SER A 435 -3.95 -21.43 19.69
N SER A 436 -4.62 -21.92 18.65
CA SER A 436 -6.08 -22.12 18.70
C SER A 436 -6.48 -23.18 19.73
N ALA A 437 -7.45 -22.81 20.57
CA ALA A 437 -8.16 -23.74 21.43
C ALA A 437 -9.13 -24.64 20.63
N ALA A 438 -9.24 -24.54 19.30
CA ALA A 438 -10.19 -25.33 18.52
C ALA A 438 -9.77 -26.79 18.35
N VAL A 439 -10.74 -27.71 18.40
CA VAL A 439 -10.56 -29.14 18.10
C VAL A 439 -11.49 -29.62 16.98
N PRO A 440 -11.09 -30.63 16.19
CA PRO A 440 -11.96 -31.21 15.18
C PRO A 440 -13.26 -31.77 15.77
N VAL A 441 -14.32 -31.71 14.97
CA VAL A 441 -15.58 -32.39 15.29
C VAL A 441 -15.43 -33.86 14.92
N LYS A 442 -15.76 -34.78 15.84
CA LYS A 442 -15.55 -36.21 15.68
C LYS A 442 -16.17 -36.76 14.38
N GLY A 443 -15.34 -37.33 13.50
CA GLY A 443 -15.76 -37.90 12.21
C GLY A 443 -16.26 -36.89 11.18
N VAL A 444 -16.00 -35.58 11.38
CA VAL A 444 -16.40 -34.51 10.46
C VAL A 444 -15.21 -33.63 10.10
N ILE A 445 -15.03 -33.42 8.79
CA ILE A 445 -14.10 -32.44 8.26
C ILE A 445 -14.88 -31.20 7.88
N ILE A 446 -14.47 -30.04 8.39
CA ILE A 446 -15.01 -28.75 7.98
C ILE A 446 -13.89 -27.97 7.28
N TYR A 447 -14.01 -27.79 5.96
CA TYR A 447 -13.01 -27.13 5.13
C TYR A 447 -13.56 -25.79 4.64
N ARG A 448 -12.94 -24.68 5.05
CA ARG A 448 -13.30 -23.33 4.65
C ARG A 448 -12.48 -22.91 3.44
N PHE A 449 -13.19 -22.50 2.39
CA PHE A 449 -12.59 -21.96 1.17
C PHE A 449 -12.99 -20.49 0.97
N SER A 450 -12.02 -19.60 0.99
CA SER A 450 -12.26 -18.15 1.07
C SER A 450 -12.06 -17.42 -0.27
N GLY A 451 -12.66 -17.92 -1.35
CA GLY A 451 -12.57 -17.29 -2.67
C GLY A 451 -13.56 -17.85 -3.70
N PRO A 452 -13.65 -17.23 -4.90
CA PRO A 452 -14.44 -17.79 -5.98
C PRO A 452 -13.89 -19.16 -6.38
N LEU A 453 -14.76 -20.10 -6.72
CA LEU A 453 -14.37 -21.46 -7.11
C LEU A 453 -14.45 -21.59 -8.64
N PHE A 454 -13.33 -21.81 -9.31
CA PHE A 454 -13.28 -21.81 -10.77
C PHE A 454 -12.19 -22.76 -11.28
N TYR A 455 -12.07 -22.89 -12.60
CA TYR A 455 -11.19 -23.87 -13.26
C TYR A 455 -9.75 -23.90 -12.74
N ALA A 456 -9.20 -22.78 -12.24
CA ALA A 456 -7.80 -22.71 -11.79
C ALA A 456 -7.57 -23.25 -10.38
N ASN A 457 -8.58 -23.27 -9.50
CA ASN A 457 -8.40 -23.58 -8.08
C ASN A 457 -9.25 -24.75 -7.58
N ILE A 458 -10.20 -25.24 -8.38
CA ILE A 458 -11.02 -26.41 -8.03
C ILE A 458 -10.18 -27.67 -7.80
N GLY A 459 -9.07 -27.83 -8.53
CA GLY A 459 -8.17 -28.97 -8.31
C GLY A 459 -7.57 -28.99 -6.91
N SER A 460 -7.10 -27.83 -6.42
CA SER A 460 -6.61 -27.68 -5.04
C SER A 460 -7.72 -27.88 -4.02
N PHE A 461 -8.91 -27.33 -4.26
CA PHE A 461 -10.08 -27.55 -3.40
C PHE A 461 -10.39 -29.05 -3.22
N CYS A 462 -10.44 -29.82 -4.32
CA CYS A 462 -10.67 -31.26 -4.25
C CYS A 462 -9.51 -31.98 -3.56
N HIS A 463 -8.27 -31.65 -3.91
CA HIS A 463 -7.08 -32.27 -3.33
C HIS A 463 -6.99 -32.06 -1.81
N ASP A 464 -7.23 -30.84 -1.33
CA ASP A 464 -7.19 -30.50 0.10
C ASP A 464 -8.23 -31.34 0.87
N ILE A 465 -9.47 -31.42 0.35
CA ILE A 465 -10.52 -32.25 0.94
C ILE A 465 -10.12 -33.72 0.95
N GLU A 466 -9.70 -34.27 -0.19
CA GLU A 466 -9.33 -35.68 -0.31
C GLU A 466 -8.14 -36.05 0.58
N SER A 467 -7.16 -35.16 0.71
CA SER A 467 -5.97 -35.36 1.54
C SER A 467 -6.27 -35.32 3.04
N ALA A 468 -7.36 -34.67 3.45
CA ALA A 468 -7.77 -34.56 4.84
C ALA A 468 -8.63 -35.76 5.31
N ILE A 469 -9.11 -36.60 4.39
CA ILE A 469 -9.98 -37.74 4.72
C ILE A 469 -9.20 -38.82 5.48
N CYS A 470 -9.66 -39.11 6.69
CA CYS A 470 -9.19 -40.21 7.54
C CYS A 470 -10.18 -41.39 7.54
N PRO A 471 -9.77 -42.61 7.94
CA PRO A 471 -10.65 -43.79 7.95
C PRO A 471 -11.92 -43.67 8.79
N ASP A 472 -11.90 -42.81 9.80
CA ASP A 472 -13.01 -42.51 10.72
C ASP A 472 -13.91 -41.37 10.22
N THR A 473 -13.54 -40.71 9.12
CA THR A 473 -14.32 -39.63 8.51
C THR A 473 -15.65 -40.18 8.01
N LYS A 474 -16.74 -39.51 8.38
CA LYS A 474 -18.11 -39.84 7.92
C LYS A 474 -18.72 -38.71 7.10
N THR A 475 -18.29 -37.47 7.37
CA THR A 475 -18.89 -36.28 6.80
C THR A 475 -17.81 -35.28 6.41
N VAL A 476 -17.97 -34.67 5.24
CA VAL A 476 -17.17 -33.55 4.77
C VAL A 476 -18.10 -32.36 4.53
N ILE A 477 -17.78 -31.23 5.13
CA ILE A 477 -18.51 -29.98 4.95
C ILE A 477 -17.55 -28.94 4.39
N ALA A 478 -17.80 -28.50 3.15
CA ALA A 478 -17.15 -27.33 2.59
C ALA A 478 -17.89 -26.07 3.08
N ASP A 479 -17.27 -25.30 3.97
CA ASP A 479 -17.69 -23.94 4.32
C ASP A 479 -17.39 -23.01 3.13
N ALA A 480 -18.44 -22.75 2.37
CA ALA A 480 -18.46 -21.96 1.16
C ALA A 480 -18.90 -20.50 1.41
N SER A 481 -18.85 -20.03 2.66
CA SER A 481 -19.14 -18.63 3.01
C SER A 481 -18.29 -17.62 2.22
N GLY A 482 -17.08 -17.98 1.81
CA GLY A 482 -16.22 -17.17 0.94
C GLY A 482 -16.42 -17.39 -0.57
N ILE A 483 -17.23 -18.36 -0.98
CA ILE A 483 -17.49 -18.67 -2.40
C ILE A 483 -18.60 -17.75 -2.91
N GLY A 484 -18.20 -16.66 -3.58
CA GLY A 484 -19.14 -15.71 -4.18
C GLY A 484 -19.64 -16.11 -5.58
N SER A 485 -18.89 -16.95 -6.28
CA SER A 485 -19.22 -17.42 -7.64
C SER A 485 -18.56 -18.75 -7.94
N ILE A 486 -19.20 -19.55 -8.80
CA ILE A 486 -18.68 -20.78 -9.37
C ILE A 486 -18.74 -20.77 -10.90
N ASP A 487 -17.77 -21.34 -11.60
CA ASP A 487 -17.80 -21.53 -13.06
C ASP A 487 -18.25 -22.95 -13.47
N ALA A 488 -18.39 -23.18 -14.78
CA ALA A 488 -18.85 -24.47 -15.31
C ALA A 488 -17.90 -25.63 -14.97
N THR A 489 -16.59 -25.44 -15.16
CA THR A 489 -15.57 -26.46 -14.90
C THR A 489 -15.51 -26.84 -13.43
N ALA A 490 -15.53 -25.85 -12.53
CA ALA A 490 -15.57 -26.09 -11.10
C ALA A 490 -16.86 -26.79 -10.68
N THR A 491 -18.00 -26.46 -11.28
CA THR A 491 -19.28 -27.12 -11.01
C THR A 491 -19.24 -28.61 -11.38
N GLU A 492 -18.69 -28.96 -12.55
CA GLU A 492 -18.57 -30.34 -13.00
C GLU A 492 -17.63 -31.17 -12.11
N GLN A 493 -16.49 -30.60 -11.72
CA GLN A 493 -15.56 -31.27 -10.82
C GLN A 493 -16.10 -31.38 -9.39
N LEU A 494 -16.81 -30.37 -8.88
CA LEU A 494 -17.49 -30.45 -7.59
C LEU A 494 -18.55 -31.57 -7.57
N LEU A 495 -19.30 -31.72 -8.67
CA LEU A 495 -20.26 -32.80 -8.82
C LEU A 495 -19.58 -34.17 -8.88
N THR A 496 -18.42 -34.24 -9.52
CA THR A 496 -17.59 -35.46 -9.55
C THR A 496 -17.08 -35.81 -8.16
N LEU A 497 -16.53 -34.84 -7.41
CA LEU A 497 -16.11 -35.02 -6.01
C LEU A 497 -17.28 -35.51 -5.16
N TYR A 498 -18.45 -34.88 -5.26
CA TYR A 498 -19.65 -35.31 -4.53
C TYR A 498 -20.01 -36.77 -4.80
N ARG A 499 -19.99 -37.20 -6.07
CA ARG A 499 -20.31 -38.58 -6.46
C ARG A 499 -19.25 -39.56 -5.95
N THR A 500 -17.96 -39.20 -6.03
CA THR A 500 -16.86 -40.02 -5.52
C THR A 500 -16.97 -40.23 -4.01
N LEU A 501 -17.15 -39.15 -3.25
CA LEU A 501 -17.32 -39.22 -1.80
C LEU A 501 -18.58 -40.03 -1.42
N SER A 502 -19.69 -39.81 -2.14
CA SER A 502 -20.92 -40.57 -1.93
C SER A 502 -20.74 -42.07 -2.19
N ALA A 503 -19.96 -42.45 -3.21
CA ALA A 503 -19.65 -43.84 -3.53
C ALA A 503 -18.77 -44.52 -2.44
N GLN A 504 -17.96 -43.74 -1.72
CA GLN A 504 -17.18 -44.18 -0.57
C GLN A 504 -18.00 -44.24 0.74
N GLY A 505 -19.28 -43.87 0.70
CA GLY A 505 -20.15 -43.83 1.89
C GLY A 505 -20.01 -42.56 2.73
N LEU A 506 -19.27 -41.55 2.23
CA LEU A 506 -19.08 -40.26 2.90
C LEU A 506 -20.21 -39.29 2.53
N ARG A 507 -20.68 -38.52 3.51
CA ARG A 507 -21.64 -37.43 3.27
C ARG A 507 -20.91 -36.13 2.97
N PHE A 508 -21.08 -35.59 1.77
CA PHE A 508 -20.51 -34.30 1.38
C PHE A 508 -21.58 -33.21 1.39
N TYR A 509 -21.26 -32.07 2.01
CA TYR A 509 -22.08 -30.86 2.02
C TYR A 509 -21.28 -29.64 1.57
N ILE A 510 -21.95 -28.74 0.86
CA ILE A 510 -21.48 -27.37 0.64
C ILE A 510 -22.42 -26.40 1.37
N ALA A 511 -21.88 -25.57 2.25
CA ALA A 511 -22.67 -24.78 3.18
C ALA A 511 -22.25 -23.31 3.24
N GLY A 512 -23.22 -22.39 3.40
CA GLY A 512 -22.96 -20.98 3.74
C GLY A 512 -22.68 -20.04 2.56
N HIS A 513 -22.69 -20.52 1.31
CA HIS A 513 -22.50 -19.66 0.13
C HIS A 513 -23.69 -18.74 -0.16
N VAL A 514 -23.40 -17.68 -0.91
CA VAL A 514 -24.40 -16.70 -1.37
C VAL A 514 -25.39 -17.30 -2.38
N SER A 515 -26.61 -16.77 -2.44
CA SER A 515 -27.69 -17.32 -3.26
C SER A 515 -27.37 -17.46 -4.75
N SER A 516 -26.56 -16.55 -5.31
CA SER A 516 -26.15 -16.58 -6.72
C SER A 516 -25.39 -17.85 -7.12
N VAL A 517 -24.67 -18.47 -6.17
CA VAL A 517 -23.98 -19.74 -6.45
C VAL A 517 -24.98 -20.87 -6.69
N ASN A 518 -26.14 -20.87 -6.02
CA ASN A 518 -27.19 -21.85 -6.32
C ASN A 518 -27.79 -21.67 -7.72
N ASP A 519 -27.92 -20.42 -8.19
CA ASP A 519 -28.35 -20.15 -9.56
C ASP A 519 -27.32 -20.68 -10.57
N GLN A 520 -26.02 -20.47 -10.30
CA GLN A 520 -24.93 -20.98 -11.12
C GLN A 520 -24.86 -22.52 -11.14
N LEU A 521 -24.94 -23.18 -9.97
CA LEU A 521 -24.99 -24.64 -9.88
C LEU A 521 -26.14 -25.21 -10.70
N ARG A 522 -27.33 -24.57 -10.67
CA ARG A 522 -28.45 -24.98 -11.51
C ARG A 522 -28.23 -24.71 -12.99
N ALA A 523 -27.66 -23.56 -13.34
CA ALA A 523 -27.38 -23.20 -14.73
C ALA A 523 -26.34 -24.13 -15.37
N PHE A 524 -25.34 -24.57 -14.60
CA PHE A 524 -24.26 -25.46 -15.04
C PHE A 524 -24.55 -26.96 -14.85
N GLY A 525 -25.77 -27.35 -14.47
CA GLY A 525 -26.20 -28.76 -14.47
C GLY A 525 -25.92 -29.55 -13.19
N ALA A 526 -25.54 -28.91 -12.08
CA ALA A 526 -25.36 -29.54 -10.78
C ALA A 526 -26.64 -29.48 -9.90
N GLN A 527 -27.83 -29.55 -10.50
CA GLN A 527 -29.07 -29.57 -9.72
C GLN A 527 -29.15 -30.79 -8.78
N GLU A 528 -28.43 -31.88 -9.08
CA GLU A 528 -28.34 -33.07 -8.24
C GLU A 528 -27.93 -32.73 -6.79
N LEU A 529 -26.97 -31.82 -6.60
CA LEU A 529 -26.53 -31.37 -5.27
C LEU A 529 -27.67 -30.73 -4.48
N VAL A 530 -28.55 -30.00 -5.17
CA VAL A 530 -29.72 -29.36 -4.55
C VAL A 530 -30.81 -30.39 -4.23
N HIS A 531 -31.13 -31.27 -5.17
CA HIS A 531 -32.19 -32.29 -4.99
C HIS A 531 -31.85 -33.31 -3.91
N ARG A 532 -30.59 -33.75 -3.85
CA ARG A 532 -30.09 -34.65 -2.80
C ARG A 532 -29.80 -33.94 -1.49
N ARG A 533 -30.14 -32.65 -1.40
CA ARG A 533 -29.94 -31.83 -0.20
C ARG A 533 -28.47 -31.83 0.26
N ALA A 534 -27.50 -31.84 -0.65
CA ALA A 534 -26.07 -31.65 -0.35
C ALA A 534 -25.71 -30.16 -0.16
N VAL A 535 -26.58 -29.24 -0.57
CA VAL A 535 -26.43 -27.80 -0.33
C VAL A 535 -27.14 -27.37 0.96
N ARG A 536 -26.46 -26.63 1.84
CA ARG A 536 -27.04 -26.11 3.10
C ARG A 536 -26.82 -24.61 3.27
N ALA A 537 -27.74 -23.97 3.98
CA ALA A 537 -27.61 -22.54 4.29
C ALA A 537 -26.56 -22.26 5.37
N ARG A 538 -26.33 -23.20 6.29
CA ARG A 538 -25.39 -23.09 7.42
C ARG A 538 -24.70 -24.43 7.67
N ILE A 539 -23.49 -24.38 8.21
CA ILE A 539 -22.74 -25.58 8.64
C ILE A 539 -23.55 -26.36 9.68
N ALA A 540 -24.19 -25.68 10.63
CA ALA A 540 -25.05 -26.32 11.63
C ALA A 540 -26.16 -27.19 11.02
N SER A 541 -26.80 -26.72 9.94
CA SER A 541 -27.85 -27.50 9.27
C SER A 541 -27.30 -28.72 8.52
N ALA A 542 -26.04 -28.69 8.07
CA ALA A 542 -25.37 -29.86 7.50
C ALA A 542 -25.01 -30.89 8.58
N LEU A 543 -24.63 -30.44 9.77
CA LEU A 543 -24.37 -31.30 10.93
C LEU A 543 -25.66 -31.93 11.47
N GLU A 544 -26.78 -31.19 11.49
CA GLU A 544 -28.08 -31.73 11.89
C GLU A 544 -28.52 -32.92 11.03
N ASP A 545 -28.26 -32.90 9.72
CA ASP A 545 -28.56 -34.04 8.83
C ASP A 545 -27.73 -35.30 9.14
N THR A 546 -26.62 -35.14 9.85
CA THR A 546 -25.78 -36.26 10.27
C THR A 546 -26.12 -36.77 11.67
N GLY A 547 -27.07 -36.13 12.35
CA GLY A 547 -27.46 -36.41 13.72
C GLY A 547 -26.60 -35.70 14.76
N LEU A 548 -25.75 -34.74 14.33
CA LEU A 548 -24.90 -33.96 15.21
C LEU A 548 -25.55 -32.60 15.50
N THR A 549 -25.94 -32.39 16.75
CA THR A 549 -26.46 -31.12 17.26
C THR A 549 -25.48 -30.50 18.26
N PHE A 550 -25.56 -29.19 18.48
CA PHE A 550 -24.77 -28.54 19.52
C PHE A 550 -25.21 -29.03 20.92
N PRO A 551 -24.28 -29.30 21.87
CA PRO A 551 -22.82 -29.23 21.73
C PRO A 551 -22.25 -30.37 20.86
N TYR A 552 -21.36 -30.02 19.92
CA TYR A 552 -20.79 -31.00 18.99
C TYR A 552 -19.70 -31.85 19.67
N PRO A 553 -19.58 -33.15 19.35
CA PRO A 553 -18.57 -34.01 19.94
C PRO A 553 -17.17 -33.66 19.41
N ALA A 554 -16.22 -33.42 20.32
CA ALA A 554 -14.81 -33.25 20.00
C ALA A 554 -14.16 -34.60 19.62
N ASP A 555 -13.15 -34.56 18.75
CA ASP A 555 -12.29 -35.71 18.50
C ASP A 555 -11.24 -35.86 19.62
N GLU A 556 -11.46 -36.84 20.50
CA GLU A 556 -10.60 -37.14 21.66
C GLU A 556 -9.16 -37.49 21.27
N ASN A 557 -8.92 -38.01 20.05
CA ASN A 557 -7.57 -38.34 19.56
C ASN A 557 -6.76 -37.08 19.20
N TYR A 558 -7.42 -35.96 18.92
CA TYR A 558 -6.77 -34.69 18.59
C TYR A 558 -6.42 -33.86 19.84
N ILE A 559 -6.91 -34.27 21.01
CA ILE A 559 -6.55 -33.66 22.28
C ILE A 559 -5.10 -34.06 22.57
N SER A 560 -4.15 -33.30 22.02
CA SER A 560 -2.80 -33.32 22.55
C SER A 560 -2.90 -32.91 24.02
N LYS A 561 -2.21 -33.63 24.89
CA LYS A 561 -2.13 -33.38 26.34
C LYS A 561 -1.68 -31.95 26.72
N GLU A 562 -1.37 -31.09 25.74
CA GLU A 562 -0.80 -29.76 25.95
C GLU A 562 -1.79 -28.60 25.74
N LYS A 563 -3.02 -28.80 25.24
CA LYS A 563 -3.97 -27.68 25.01
C LYS A 563 -5.40 -28.03 25.40
N LYS A 564 -5.75 -27.76 26.66
CA LYS A 564 -7.14 -27.62 27.11
C LYS A 564 -7.50 -26.14 27.25
N TYR A 565 -8.77 -25.86 26.99
CA TYR A 565 -9.33 -24.65 26.39
C TYR A 565 -9.23 -23.36 27.20
N ASN A 566 -9.00 -22.24 26.51
CA ASN A 566 -9.40 -20.92 27.00
C ASN A 566 -10.31 -20.22 25.98
N THR A 567 -11.59 -20.19 26.31
CA THR A 567 -12.70 -19.75 25.46
C THR A 567 -12.71 -18.23 25.24
N GLN A 568 -12.15 -17.47 26.17
CA GLN A 568 -12.15 -15.99 26.13
C GLN A 568 -10.84 -15.44 25.53
N LEU A 569 -9.72 -16.15 25.62
CA LEU A 569 -8.47 -15.77 24.94
C LEU A 569 -8.60 -15.77 23.40
N ALA A 570 -9.58 -16.52 22.87
CA ALA A 570 -9.79 -16.73 21.44
C ALA A 570 -10.02 -15.43 20.63
N GLU A 571 -10.62 -14.39 21.20
CA GLU A 571 -10.85 -13.12 20.49
C GLU A 571 -9.56 -12.29 20.34
N PHE A 572 -8.76 -12.21 21.41
CA PHE A 572 -7.48 -11.51 21.40
C PHE A 572 -6.48 -12.22 20.48
N GLU A 573 -6.40 -13.55 20.55
CA GLU A 573 -5.61 -14.37 19.62
C GLU A 573 -6.11 -14.31 18.18
N TRP A 574 -7.43 -14.18 17.97
CA TRP A 574 -7.98 -13.97 16.64
C TRP A 574 -7.47 -12.67 16.04
N ALA A 575 -7.52 -11.57 16.81
CA ALA A 575 -7.12 -10.22 16.38
C ALA A 575 -5.61 -10.08 16.16
N PHE A 576 -4.78 -10.56 17.10
CA PHE A 576 -3.33 -10.35 17.08
C PHE A 576 -2.51 -11.54 16.56
N GLY A 577 -3.15 -12.70 16.33
CA GLY A 577 -2.51 -13.85 15.72
C GLY A 577 -1.24 -14.31 16.45
N THR A 578 -0.13 -14.45 15.73
CA THR A 578 1.16 -14.87 16.30
C THR A 578 1.81 -13.83 17.20
N GLU A 579 1.33 -12.58 17.19
CA GLU A 579 1.87 -11.50 18.02
C GLU A 579 1.18 -11.39 19.37
N ALA A 580 0.06 -12.07 19.60
CA ALA A 580 -0.73 -11.99 20.84
C ALA A 580 0.13 -12.15 22.11
N GLU A 581 0.88 -13.25 22.20
CA GLU A 581 1.78 -13.53 23.33
C GLU A 581 2.88 -12.44 23.46
N SER A 582 3.47 -12.01 22.35
CA SER A 582 4.49 -10.95 22.35
C SER A 582 3.93 -9.60 22.82
N ILE A 583 2.68 -9.29 22.47
CA ILE A 583 1.99 -8.06 22.89
C ILE A 583 1.73 -8.11 24.39
N MET A 584 1.20 -9.23 24.92
CA MET A 584 0.99 -9.41 26.36
C MET A 584 2.31 -9.28 27.14
N GLN A 585 3.38 -9.93 26.68
CA GLN A 585 4.70 -9.83 27.31
C GLN A 585 5.26 -8.41 27.26
N LYS A 586 5.11 -7.69 26.13
CA LYS A 586 5.57 -6.29 26.01
C LYS A 586 4.79 -5.36 26.92
N LEU A 587 3.48 -5.55 27.02
CA LEU A 587 2.63 -4.77 27.92
C LEU A 587 3.01 -5.02 29.37
N ALA A 588 3.13 -6.29 29.78
CA ALA A 588 3.55 -6.67 31.13
C ALA A 588 4.93 -6.11 31.48
N LEU A 589 5.89 -6.18 30.56
CA LEU A 589 7.22 -5.60 30.74
C LEU A 589 7.17 -4.07 30.83
N ALA A 590 6.36 -3.40 30.02
CA ALA A 590 6.19 -1.94 30.07
C ALA A 590 5.60 -1.50 31.41
N VAL A 591 4.56 -2.19 31.88
CA VAL A 591 3.91 -1.94 33.18
C VAL A 591 4.88 -2.24 34.32
N ALA A 592 5.60 -3.37 34.28
CA ALA A 592 6.59 -3.73 35.29
C ALA A 592 7.72 -2.68 35.41
N ASN A 593 8.19 -2.15 34.28
CA ASN A 593 9.18 -1.07 34.27
C ASN A 593 8.61 0.27 34.77
N ASP A 594 7.35 0.59 34.45
CA ASP A 594 6.69 1.79 34.99
C ASP A 594 6.52 1.68 36.50
N ILE A 595 6.16 0.51 37.03
CA ILE A 595 6.10 0.24 38.46
C ILE A 595 7.48 0.37 39.10
N ALA A 596 8.53 -0.17 38.48
CA ALA A 596 9.90 -0.04 39.00
C ALA A 596 10.38 1.43 39.02
N ALA A 597 9.93 2.25 38.07
CA ALA A 597 10.29 3.67 37.98
C ALA A 597 9.46 4.58 38.90
N SER A 598 8.15 4.35 38.98
CA SER A 598 7.19 5.17 39.74
C SER A 598 7.08 4.74 41.20
N GLY A 599 7.29 3.45 41.49
CA GLY A 599 7.13 2.85 42.79
C GLY A 599 5.68 2.53 43.19
N GLU A 600 4.71 2.71 42.29
CA GLU A 600 3.28 2.50 42.56
C GLU A 600 2.57 1.76 41.40
N LEU A 601 1.51 1.02 41.72
CA LEU A 601 0.65 0.33 40.74
C LEU A 601 -0.58 1.20 40.41
N ASP A 602 -0.50 1.98 39.33
CA ASP A 602 -1.57 2.89 38.89
C ASP A 602 -2.45 2.27 37.79
N MET A 603 -3.69 1.93 38.13
CA MET A 603 -4.65 1.30 37.21
C MET A 603 -5.10 2.19 36.05
N GLU A 604 -5.08 3.52 36.19
CA GLU A 604 -5.41 4.41 35.07
C GLU A 604 -4.31 4.38 34.01
N ARG A 605 -3.05 4.32 34.45
CA ARG A 605 -1.89 4.16 33.55
C ARG A 605 -1.87 2.80 32.89
N ILE A 606 -2.15 1.74 33.64
CA ILE A 606 -2.24 0.38 33.08
C ILE A 606 -3.31 0.33 31.99
N ARG A 607 -4.52 0.85 32.25
CA ARG A 607 -5.59 0.92 31.23
C ARG A 607 -5.22 1.76 30.02
N LYS A 608 -4.45 2.85 30.22
CA LYS A 608 -3.95 3.65 29.10
C LYS A 608 -2.95 2.86 28.26
N MET A 609 -2.01 2.16 28.88
CA MET A 609 -1.05 1.29 28.18
C MET A 609 -1.76 0.11 27.51
N GLU A 610 -2.68 -0.56 28.20
CA GLU A 610 -3.55 -1.59 27.63
C GLU A 610 -4.24 -1.10 26.36
N LYS A 611 -4.85 0.09 26.40
CA LYS A 611 -5.48 0.70 25.22
C LYS A 611 -4.49 1.03 24.11
N GLU A 612 -3.29 1.48 24.45
CA GLU A 612 -2.22 1.77 23.48
C GLU A 612 -1.67 0.50 22.80
N TYR A 613 -1.68 -0.64 23.49
CA TYR A 613 -1.10 -1.90 23.00
C TYR A 613 -2.12 -2.87 22.41
N SER A 614 -3.39 -2.84 22.85
CA SER A 614 -4.42 -3.83 22.50
C SER A 614 -5.64 -3.25 21.77
N ASP A 615 -5.70 -1.92 21.55
CA ASP A 615 -6.81 -1.24 20.87
C ASP A 615 -8.23 -1.58 21.40
N GLY A 616 -8.33 -2.07 22.64
CA GLY A 616 -9.61 -2.41 23.28
C GLY A 616 -10.13 -3.83 23.00
N TYR A 617 -9.30 -4.74 22.45
CA TYR A 617 -9.60 -6.18 22.36
C TYR A 617 -9.32 -6.95 23.66
N TRP A 618 -9.08 -6.22 24.76
CA TRP A 618 -8.78 -6.77 26.08
C TRP A 618 -10.06 -7.24 26.78
N ASN A 619 -10.04 -8.44 27.34
CA ASN A 619 -11.15 -9.00 28.10
C ASN A 619 -10.69 -9.54 29.46
N ASP A 620 -11.65 -9.96 30.28
CA ASP A 620 -11.40 -10.35 31.67
C ASP A 620 -10.42 -11.52 31.82
N VAL A 621 -10.30 -12.39 30.81
CA VAL A 621 -9.35 -13.51 30.85
C VAL A 621 -7.97 -13.14 30.31
N ALA A 622 -7.89 -12.27 29.31
CA ALA A 622 -6.63 -11.64 28.95
C ALA A 622 -6.06 -10.78 30.09
N GLU A 623 -6.95 -10.17 30.90
CA GLU A 623 -6.58 -9.47 32.13
C GLU A 623 -5.98 -10.43 33.17
N ASP A 624 -6.57 -11.61 33.35
CA ASP A 624 -6.04 -12.63 34.29
C ASP A 624 -4.65 -13.13 33.89
N GLU A 625 -4.48 -13.53 32.63
CA GLU A 625 -3.20 -14.01 32.10
C GLU A 625 -2.13 -12.90 32.15
N PHE A 626 -2.51 -11.67 31.85
CA PHE A 626 -1.63 -10.52 32.00
C PHE A 626 -1.17 -10.29 33.43
N LEU A 627 -2.05 -10.43 34.42
CA LEU A 627 -1.69 -10.27 35.82
C LEU A 627 -0.69 -11.36 36.27
N ASP A 628 -0.87 -12.61 35.82
CA ASP A 628 0.10 -13.69 36.06
C ASP A 628 1.46 -13.38 35.39
N ILE A 629 1.48 -12.93 34.13
CA ILE A 629 2.72 -12.53 33.44
C ILE A 629 3.37 -11.33 34.14
N LEU A 630 2.57 -10.35 34.60
CA LEU A 630 3.05 -9.17 35.29
C LEU A 630 3.69 -9.53 36.62
N ALA A 631 3.06 -10.40 37.43
CA ALA A 631 3.62 -10.92 38.68
C ALA A 631 5.00 -11.55 38.44
N PHE A 632 5.09 -12.41 37.42
CA PHE A 632 6.36 -13.03 37.02
C PHE A 632 7.43 -11.98 36.62
N GLN A 633 7.06 -10.96 35.83
CA GLN A 633 8.02 -9.91 35.45
C GLN A 633 8.49 -9.09 36.65
N ILE A 634 7.62 -8.82 37.63
CA ILE A 634 7.99 -8.13 38.87
C ILE A 634 9.00 -8.95 39.68
N ASP A 635 8.82 -10.27 39.77
CA ASP A 635 9.77 -11.17 40.43
C ASP A 635 11.13 -11.19 39.73
N VAL A 636 11.15 -11.18 38.40
CA VAL A 636 12.39 -11.06 37.62
C VAL A 636 13.09 -9.73 37.94
N LEU A 637 12.37 -8.60 37.92
CA LEU A 637 12.96 -7.29 38.24
C LEU A 637 13.48 -7.20 39.68
N ARG A 638 12.82 -7.88 40.62
CA ARG A 638 13.29 -8.03 42.00
C ARG A 638 14.59 -8.82 42.07
N ALA A 639 14.68 -9.97 41.39
CA ALA A 639 15.89 -10.78 41.33
C ALA A 639 17.08 -10.02 40.71
N GLU A 640 16.81 -9.11 39.77
CA GLU A 640 17.80 -8.22 39.17
C GLU A 640 18.18 -7.01 40.05
N GLY A 641 17.54 -6.83 41.22
CA GLY A 641 17.81 -5.73 42.14
C GLY A 641 17.26 -4.37 41.68
N LYS A 642 16.39 -4.34 40.67
CA LYS A 642 15.77 -3.11 40.15
C LYS A 642 14.62 -2.60 41.03
N ILE A 643 14.05 -3.47 41.88
CA ILE A 643 13.13 -3.11 42.96
C ILE A 643 13.82 -3.42 44.29
N PRO A 644 14.69 -2.53 44.80
CA PRO A 644 15.55 -2.82 45.96
C PRO A 644 14.81 -2.80 47.30
N ASP A 645 13.60 -2.24 47.36
CA ASP A 645 12.80 -2.15 48.58
C ASP A 645 11.86 -3.35 48.71
N THR A 646 12.18 -4.27 49.63
CA THR A 646 11.40 -5.47 49.92
C THR A 646 9.96 -5.16 50.34
N HIS A 647 9.71 -4.03 51.01
CA HIS A 647 8.35 -3.64 51.40
C HIS A 647 7.52 -3.18 50.19
N LYS A 648 8.15 -2.50 49.22
CA LYS A 648 7.46 -2.08 47.99
C LYS A 648 7.16 -3.25 47.07
N ALA A 649 8.10 -4.18 46.91
CA ALA A 649 7.86 -5.41 46.15
C ALA A 649 6.66 -6.18 46.71
N HIS A 650 6.62 -6.35 48.04
CA HIS A 650 5.51 -7.02 48.70
C HIS A 650 4.17 -6.27 48.55
N HIS A 651 4.19 -4.93 48.55
CA HIS A 651 2.99 -4.13 48.33
C HIS A 651 2.45 -4.28 46.89
N ILE A 652 3.33 -4.37 45.89
CA ILE A 652 2.96 -4.60 44.49
C ILE A 652 2.34 -6.00 44.33
N GLU A 653 2.98 -7.03 44.89
CA GLU A 653 2.44 -8.41 44.92
C GLU A 653 1.03 -8.44 45.54
N GLN A 654 0.85 -7.80 46.71
CA GLN A 654 -0.46 -7.68 47.35
C GLN A 654 -1.50 -7.00 46.44
N LYS A 655 -1.09 -5.97 45.71
CA LYS A 655 -2.00 -5.25 44.81
C LYS A 655 -2.40 -6.08 43.59
N ILE A 656 -1.49 -6.86 43.03
CA ILE A 656 -1.79 -7.80 41.94
C ILE A 656 -2.79 -8.86 42.42
N ASN A 657 -2.59 -9.42 43.61
CA ASN A 657 -3.55 -10.36 44.21
C ASN A 657 -4.92 -9.73 44.44
N GLU A 658 -4.99 -8.49 44.95
CA GLU A 658 -6.26 -7.76 45.09
C GLU A 658 -6.99 -7.60 43.74
N LEU A 659 -6.25 -7.39 42.65
CA LEU A 659 -6.83 -7.28 41.30
C LEU A 659 -7.37 -8.63 40.80
N HIS A 660 -6.65 -9.73 41.03
CA HIS A 660 -7.18 -11.08 40.76
C HIS A 660 -8.48 -11.34 41.53
N ILE A 661 -8.53 -10.98 42.83
CA ILE A 661 -9.75 -11.14 43.64
C ILE A 661 -10.90 -10.31 43.07
N GLN A 662 -10.68 -9.05 42.72
CA GLN A 662 -11.70 -8.19 42.12
C GLN A 662 -12.20 -8.71 40.76
N LEU A 663 -11.29 -9.25 39.94
CA LEU A 663 -11.60 -9.85 38.66
C LEU A 663 -12.47 -11.10 38.84
N GLU A 664 -12.11 -11.98 39.78
CA GLU A 664 -12.86 -13.19 40.11
C GLU A 664 -14.25 -12.88 40.69
N GLU A 665 -14.37 -11.88 41.58
CA GLU A 665 -15.66 -11.40 42.07
C GLU A 665 -16.56 -10.91 40.93
N LYS A 666 -15.99 -10.11 40.03
CA LYS A 666 -16.68 -9.59 38.85
C LYS A 666 -17.15 -10.73 37.93
N LEU A 667 -16.35 -11.78 37.78
CA LEU A 667 -16.68 -12.94 36.94
C LEU A 667 -17.72 -13.84 37.59
N LEU A 668 -17.59 -14.14 38.88
CA LEU A 668 -18.57 -14.93 39.63
C LEU A 668 -19.95 -14.27 39.62
N ALA A 669 -19.99 -12.93 39.71
CA ALA A 669 -21.23 -12.16 39.63
C ALA A 669 -21.90 -12.23 38.25
N ARG A 670 -21.14 -12.49 37.17
CA ARG A 670 -21.67 -12.63 35.81
C ARG A 670 -22.14 -14.05 35.51
N SER A 671 -21.31 -15.05 35.77
CA SER A 671 -21.67 -16.46 35.65
C SER A 671 -20.70 -17.36 36.41
N THR A 672 -21.23 -18.46 36.97
CA THR A 672 -20.40 -19.50 37.61
C THR A 672 -19.49 -20.21 36.59
N GLU A 673 -19.91 -20.26 35.32
CA GLU A 673 -19.12 -20.83 34.22
C GLU A 673 -17.87 -19.99 33.91
N ALA A 674 -17.94 -18.66 34.05
CA ALA A 674 -16.79 -17.80 33.75
C ALA A 674 -15.66 -17.94 34.77
N ILE A 675 -16.00 -18.11 36.06
CA ILE A 675 -14.98 -18.36 37.09
C ILE A 675 -14.40 -19.77 36.99
N GLN A 676 -15.21 -20.76 36.61
CA GLN A 676 -14.75 -22.12 36.32
C GLN A 676 -13.68 -22.13 35.22
N GLN A 677 -13.86 -21.33 34.17
CA GLN A 677 -12.88 -21.23 33.08
C GLN A 677 -11.51 -20.70 33.54
N ILE A 678 -11.49 -19.69 34.42
CA ILE A 678 -10.23 -19.16 34.95
C ILE A 678 -9.56 -20.15 35.90
N VAL A 679 -10.34 -20.77 36.80
CA VAL A 679 -9.81 -21.77 37.74
C VAL A 679 -9.20 -22.95 36.98
N HIS A 680 -9.91 -23.46 35.96
CA HIS A 680 -9.41 -24.50 35.07
C HIS A 680 -8.12 -24.07 34.35
N HIS A 681 -8.08 -22.86 33.79
CA HIS A 681 -6.92 -22.34 33.07
C HIS A 681 -5.67 -22.30 33.95
N ARG A 682 -5.78 -21.72 35.16
CA ARG A 682 -4.66 -21.66 36.11
C ARG A 682 -4.21 -23.04 36.56
N TYR A 683 -5.16 -23.94 36.85
CA TYR A 683 -4.84 -25.33 37.20
C TYR A 683 -4.02 -26.02 36.11
N MET A 684 -4.42 -25.87 34.84
CA MET A 684 -3.68 -26.44 33.71
C MET A 684 -2.28 -25.83 33.54
N LEU A 685 -2.15 -24.51 33.71
CA LEU A 685 -0.87 -23.81 33.63
C LEU A 685 0.09 -24.27 34.74
N ASP A 686 -0.43 -24.47 35.96
CA ASP A 686 0.32 -24.99 37.10
C ASP A 686 0.82 -26.42 36.84
N GLN A 687 -0.01 -27.30 36.26
CA GLN A 687 0.41 -28.66 35.89
C GLN A 687 1.49 -28.66 34.79
N GLN A 688 1.40 -27.75 33.82
CA GLN A 688 2.43 -27.60 32.78
C GLN A 688 3.76 -27.11 33.36
N LEU A 689 3.72 -26.15 34.28
CA LEU A 689 4.92 -25.65 34.96
C LEU A 689 5.53 -26.71 35.89
N LYS A 690 4.70 -27.46 36.63
CA LYS A 690 5.11 -28.61 37.46
C LYS A 690 5.87 -29.67 36.67
N SER A 691 5.33 -30.07 35.53
CA SER A 691 5.94 -31.11 34.68
C SER A 691 7.22 -30.65 33.98
N ARG A 692 7.28 -29.38 33.54
CA ARG A 692 8.37 -28.86 32.71
C ARG A 692 9.50 -28.23 33.52
N PHE A 693 9.19 -27.63 34.68
CA PHE A 693 10.14 -26.91 35.53
C PHE A 693 9.91 -27.20 37.03
N PRO A 694 10.18 -28.43 37.49
CA PRO A 694 9.88 -28.86 38.87
C PRO A 694 10.57 -28.06 39.98
N ARG A 695 11.66 -27.33 39.67
CA ARG A 695 12.34 -26.43 40.63
C ARG A 695 11.65 -25.06 40.77
N LEU A 696 10.89 -24.62 39.78
CA LEU A 696 10.11 -23.37 39.80
C LEU A 696 8.71 -23.58 40.39
N SER A 697 8.19 -24.81 40.31
CA SER A 697 6.90 -25.19 40.89
C SER A 697 6.73 -24.83 42.36
N SER A 698 7.77 -25.03 43.18
CA SER A 698 7.67 -24.78 44.63
C SER A 698 7.58 -23.30 44.99
N ALA A 699 8.14 -22.41 44.16
CA ALA A 699 8.01 -20.97 44.34
C ALA A 699 6.60 -20.49 43.98
N LEU A 700 6.01 -21.08 42.95
CA LEU A 700 4.66 -20.77 42.49
C LEU A 700 3.58 -21.30 43.45
N GLU A 701 3.80 -22.48 44.04
CA GLU A 701 2.95 -23.00 45.13
C GLU A 701 2.91 -22.05 46.32
N LEU A 702 4.07 -21.52 46.75
CA LEU A 702 4.16 -20.51 47.80
C LEU A 702 3.43 -19.21 47.45
N GLU A 703 3.41 -18.81 46.18
CA GLU A 703 2.68 -17.63 45.71
C GLU A 703 1.16 -17.87 45.73
N ARG A 704 0.72 -19.05 45.28
CA ARG A 704 -0.69 -19.46 45.31
C ARG A 704 -1.20 -19.62 46.74
N GLU A 705 -0.39 -20.12 47.66
CA GLU A 705 -0.71 -20.14 49.10
C GLU A 705 -0.93 -18.73 49.64
N ARG A 706 -0.03 -17.77 49.33
CA ARG A 706 -0.20 -16.37 49.74
C ARG A 706 -1.45 -15.72 49.14
N TYR A 707 -1.73 -16.01 47.87
CA TYR A 707 -2.95 -15.56 47.21
C TYR A 707 -4.19 -16.09 47.94
N PHE A 708 -4.22 -17.39 48.21
CA PHE A 708 -5.36 -18.05 48.85
C PHE A 708 -5.57 -17.58 50.30
N ASP A 709 -4.49 -17.36 51.05
CA ASP A 709 -4.55 -16.76 52.40
C ASP A 709 -5.16 -15.36 52.37
N GLN A 710 -4.80 -14.54 51.39
CA GLN A 710 -5.38 -13.20 51.21
C GLN A 710 -6.85 -13.27 50.80
N LEU A 711 -7.19 -14.16 49.87
CA LEU A 711 -8.55 -14.38 49.42
C LEU A 711 -9.46 -14.84 50.58
N LEU A 712 -8.97 -15.73 51.45
CA LEU A 712 -9.70 -16.16 52.65
C LEU A 712 -9.99 -15.01 53.62
N MET A 713 -9.04 -14.07 53.78
CA MET A 713 -9.20 -12.89 54.63
C MET A 713 -10.16 -11.86 54.04
N GLN A 714 -10.13 -11.65 52.72
CA GLN A 714 -10.93 -10.61 52.05
C GLN A 714 -12.34 -11.10 51.68
N ASN A 715 -12.48 -12.31 51.14
CA ASN A 715 -13.75 -12.86 50.67
C ASN A 715 -13.82 -14.39 50.88
N SER A 716 -14.10 -14.79 52.12
CA SER A 716 -14.23 -16.21 52.51
C SER A 716 -15.25 -17.01 51.66
N PRO A 717 -16.42 -16.46 51.26
CA PRO A 717 -17.33 -17.15 50.33
C PRO A 717 -16.70 -17.46 48.96
N LEU A 718 -15.98 -16.50 48.36
CA LEU A 718 -15.29 -16.70 47.08
C LEU A 718 -14.16 -17.73 47.23
N ALA A 719 -13.38 -17.66 48.30
CA ALA A 719 -12.32 -18.62 48.62
C ALA A 719 -12.84 -20.07 48.67
N LYS A 720 -13.97 -20.29 49.35
CA LYS A 720 -14.62 -21.61 49.40
C LYS A 720 -15.06 -22.06 48.02
N LYS A 721 -15.62 -21.14 47.22
CA LYS A 721 -16.10 -21.48 45.89
C LYS A 721 -14.95 -21.88 44.96
N ILE A 722 -13.83 -21.18 45.02
CA ILE A 722 -12.64 -21.51 44.22
C ILE A 722 -12.02 -22.82 44.68
N ALA A 723 -11.94 -23.07 45.99
CA ALA A 723 -11.47 -24.36 46.50
C ALA A 723 -12.34 -25.54 46.07
N GLU A 724 -13.68 -25.38 46.05
CA GLU A 724 -14.60 -26.38 45.48
C GLU A 724 -14.30 -26.65 44.01
N LEU A 725 -14.04 -25.60 43.21
CA LEU A 725 -13.75 -25.75 41.78
C LEU A 725 -12.40 -26.41 41.52
N ILE A 726 -11.37 -26.08 42.31
CA ILE A 726 -10.06 -26.74 42.21
C ILE A 726 -10.17 -28.22 42.57
N ALA A 727 -10.91 -28.56 43.64
CA ALA A 727 -11.13 -29.95 44.04
C ALA A 727 -11.85 -30.76 42.95
N LEU A 728 -12.81 -30.14 42.25
CA LEU A 728 -13.50 -30.77 41.11
C LEU A 728 -12.51 -31.07 39.95
N GLU A 729 -11.59 -30.16 39.66
CA GLU A 729 -10.56 -30.38 38.62
C GLU A 729 -9.59 -31.50 39.00
N GLU A 730 -9.20 -31.59 40.29
CA GLU A 730 -8.36 -32.68 40.80
C GLU A 730 -9.06 -34.04 40.74
N GLU A 731 -10.36 -34.10 41.07
CA GLU A 731 -11.18 -35.31 40.96
C GLU A 731 -11.35 -35.74 39.49
N ASP A 732 -11.63 -34.81 38.58
CA ASP A 732 -11.75 -35.08 37.15
C ASP A 732 -10.42 -35.56 36.55
N GLN A 733 -9.28 -35.03 37.01
CA GLN A 733 -7.97 -35.48 36.56
C GLN A 733 -7.62 -36.87 37.13
N HIS A 734 -7.91 -37.14 38.41
CA HIS A 734 -7.69 -38.45 39.00
C HIS A 734 -8.58 -39.53 38.38
N ALA A 735 -9.84 -39.22 38.05
CA ALA A 735 -10.72 -40.11 37.32
C ALA A 735 -10.18 -40.40 35.90
N ALA A 736 -9.66 -39.38 35.21
CA ALA A 736 -9.03 -39.54 33.90
C ALA A 736 -7.71 -40.33 33.94
N GLU A 737 -6.92 -40.26 35.01
CA GLU A 737 -5.70 -41.04 35.19
C GLU A 737 -5.99 -42.50 35.59
N HIS A 738 -7.07 -42.74 36.35
CA HIS A 738 -7.50 -44.11 36.70
C HIS A 738 -8.06 -44.87 35.49
N ASP A 739 -8.78 -44.20 34.59
CA ASP A 739 -9.25 -44.80 33.32
C ASP A 739 -8.13 -44.94 32.26
N ALA A 740 -6.96 -44.32 32.48
CA ALA A 740 -5.81 -44.35 31.57
C ALA A 740 -4.67 -45.30 32.00
N THR A 741 -4.83 -46.03 33.10
CA THR A 741 -3.94 -47.15 33.47
C THR A 741 -4.61 -48.48 33.06
N PRO A 742 -3.92 -49.37 32.32
CA PRO A 742 -4.55 -50.51 31.64
C PRO A 742 -5.13 -51.56 32.56
#